data_AF-A0A5N6V9V0-F1
#
_entry.id   AF-A0A5N6V9V0-F1
#
_cell.length_a   1.000
_cell.length_b   1.000
_cell.length_c   1.000
_cell.angle_alpha   90.00
_cell.angle_beta   90.00
_cell.angle_gamma   90.00
#
_symmetry.space_group_name_H-M   'P 1'
#
loop_
_entity.id
_entity.type
_entity.pdbx_description
1 polymer ?
#
loop_
_entity_poly.entity_id
_entity_poly.type
_entity_poly.pdbx_seq_one_letter_code
_entity_poly.pdbx_strand_id
1 'polypeptide(L)'
;MALFALVLTFSYTAAFWTWEDWELELDWAALRGVNLILAWVGYEKILLDSLREIGMTDEEIMPFFSGPAFQAWNRLGNIRGSWGGHGVNISWLDAQFELQKKIVHRIVELGMTPVLPAFPGFVPPGIKRVRPHATVVNGSQWSGFPKRFTEVSFLSPLDETFAELQKSVISRQMHVFGNITHVYALDQFNEINPASGDLEYLRNLSHHTWWTLKAANPAAVWMMQGWLFYDKKDFWNSSRISAYLGGVKRDDDMLILDLYSESKPQWQRTKSYFGKPWIWCQLHDFGGNMGMYGQIMNVTSDPIAALNQSESLVGFGLTMEGQEGNEVVYDLLLDQAWSAEPIDTRAYFRNWVRSRYSGNFSVPNELYMAWDLMRKTVYNNTNLTTYSVTKSIFEISPAINGLVGRVGRFPTPTSINYDTSVLTEVWALFMNATRKEPSLWHNPAYEYDMVDVTRQLMGNAFVKVYSDLISPWKSEKENRTAEVTSHGQRLLDLLAAIDKVLSCNENFSLSTWISSARDWGDTMEAKDFFEYNARNQITLWGPNGEISDYASKAWAGLISSYYKPRWSIFVQYLGEKNQTSYNETELEGKLREFELSWQEQSREPVGHQYLEIMFKIEATYPAITFQNYYELRSTHFEIILLVAGRLGLSPRCSFLRALPQVATLFSSAHFSMRNEPGNSILHILAVEGKHELLLQPLKCRGASPDMKNKDMDTALSLAVSSEYFLRPGVDPDLLLHSHGTDINKKDKHGQTVVSLAVDHGRERAQNDVNVNALDDRRQTPLCYAAQNGHSSAIEQDLTVTGDTDHQLSRTALSIAAKQGYGDVVGLSVGIPEVDINAMDYGKETALAKAARNGLKTIVQLLLNRQDINTGSLDMQGRTPCDLVSLAGNESIAAMLHGLHLETHVEV
;
A
#
# COMPACT_ATOMS: atom_id res chain seq x y z
N MET A 1 -32.97 15.22 15.08
CA MET A 1 -32.51 15.46 13.69
C MET A 1 -31.40 14.47 13.40
N ALA A 2 -31.35 13.94 12.18
CA ALA A 2 -30.24 13.14 11.68
C ALA A 2 -29.67 13.87 10.45
N LEU A 3 -28.48 14.43 10.60
CA LEU A 3 -27.82 15.24 9.58
C LEU A 3 -26.84 14.40 8.77
N PHE A 4 -26.81 14.62 7.46
CA PHE A 4 -25.80 14.05 6.59
C PHE A 4 -25.17 15.07 5.62
N ALA A 5 -23.87 14.84 5.44
CA ALA A 5 -22.85 15.55 4.68
C ALA A 5 -22.29 16.85 5.31
N LEU A 6 -20.98 17.04 5.10
CA LEU A 6 -20.25 18.28 5.36
C LEU A 6 -20.02 19.02 4.02
N VAL A 7 -19.76 20.33 4.06
CA VAL A 7 -19.40 21.12 2.87
C VAL A 7 -18.18 20.52 2.14
N LEU A 8 -17.22 19.93 2.86
CA LEU A 8 -16.00 19.35 2.29
C LEU A 8 -16.25 18.05 1.49
N THR A 9 -17.31 17.30 1.81
CA THR A 9 -17.71 16.08 1.09
C THR A 9 -18.00 16.34 -0.39
N PHE A 10 -18.50 17.54 -0.71
CA PHE A 10 -18.75 17.98 -2.09
C PHE A 10 -17.50 18.11 -2.96
N SER A 11 -16.33 18.18 -2.35
CA SER A 11 -15.06 18.24 -3.07
C SER A 11 -14.36 16.89 -3.07
N TYR A 12 -14.17 16.24 -1.92
CA TYR A 12 -13.37 15.01 -1.86
C TYR A 12 -14.09 13.74 -2.35
N THR A 13 -15.42 13.74 -2.34
CA THR A 13 -16.21 12.60 -2.82
C THR A 13 -17.08 12.99 -4.01
N ALA A 14 -17.91 14.04 -3.86
CA ALA A 14 -19.00 14.30 -4.81
C ALA A 14 -18.68 15.31 -5.91
N ALA A 15 -17.41 15.72 -6.09
CA ALA A 15 -17.04 16.78 -7.05
C ALA A 15 -17.44 16.47 -8.50
N PHE A 16 -17.51 15.19 -8.85
CA PHE A 16 -17.79 14.71 -10.19
C PHE A 16 -18.99 13.76 -10.25
N TRP A 17 -19.80 13.70 -9.19
CA TRP A 17 -20.98 12.83 -9.14
C TRP A 17 -22.03 13.20 -10.17
N THR A 18 -22.62 12.17 -10.75
CA THR A 18 -23.77 12.23 -11.66
C THR A 18 -25.09 12.26 -10.88
N TRP A 19 -26.22 12.26 -11.59
CA TRP A 19 -27.52 12.14 -10.93
C TRP A 19 -27.67 10.77 -10.24
N GLU A 20 -27.18 9.71 -10.89
CA GLU A 20 -27.30 8.33 -10.44
C GLU A 20 -26.54 8.11 -9.12
N ASP A 21 -25.37 8.73 -8.97
CA ASP A 21 -24.59 8.71 -7.73
C ASP A 21 -25.36 9.40 -6.58
N TRP A 22 -25.91 10.59 -6.85
CA TRP A 22 -26.71 11.33 -5.87
C TRP A 22 -28.01 10.62 -5.50
N GLU A 23 -28.71 10.02 -6.47
CA GLU A 23 -29.94 9.27 -6.21
C GLU A 23 -29.68 8.09 -5.26
N LEU A 24 -28.59 7.34 -5.52
CA LEU A 24 -28.16 6.24 -4.64
C LEU A 24 -27.82 6.73 -3.23
N GLU A 25 -27.07 7.82 -3.11
CA GLU A 25 -26.68 8.38 -1.80
C GLU A 25 -27.89 8.88 -1.01
N LEU A 26 -28.87 9.52 -1.67
CA LEU A 26 -30.09 10.00 -1.03
C LEU A 26 -30.96 8.84 -0.56
N ASP A 27 -31.06 7.75 -1.34
CA ASP A 27 -31.75 6.53 -0.93
C ASP A 27 -31.05 5.86 0.26
N TRP A 28 -29.71 5.78 0.23
CA TRP A 28 -28.90 5.28 1.32
C TRP A 28 -29.13 6.08 2.61
N ALA A 29 -29.17 7.40 2.51
CA ALA A 29 -29.37 8.32 3.63
C ALA A 29 -30.78 8.18 4.22
N ALA A 30 -31.81 8.15 3.37
CA ALA A 30 -33.19 7.98 3.82
C ALA A 30 -33.41 6.64 4.54
N LEU A 31 -32.83 5.55 4.04
CA LEU A 31 -32.89 4.23 4.69
C LEU A 31 -32.27 4.20 6.10
N ARG A 32 -31.36 5.13 6.40
CA ARG A 32 -30.69 5.28 7.70
C ARG A 32 -31.30 6.37 8.58
N GLY A 33 -32.46 6.89 8.17
CA GLY A 33 -33.20 7.87 8.94
C GLY A 33 -32.63 9.28 8.90
N VAL A 34 -31.71 9.57 7.97
CA VAL A 34 -31.27 10.94 7.70
C VAL A 34 -32.48 11.77 7.28
N ASN A 35 -32.61 12.97 7.84
CA ASN A 35 -33.72 13.87 7.54
C ASN A 35 -33.32 15.34 7.34
N LEU A 36 -32.03 15.63 7.42
CA LEU A 36 -31.44 16.94 7.13
C LEU A 36 -30.20 16.72 6.26
N ILE A 37 -30.16 17.30 5.06
CA ILE A 37 -29.07 17.07 4.08
C ILE A 37 -28.59 18.39 3.49
N LEU A 38 -27.27 18.62 3.45
CA LEU A 38 -26.72 19.77 2.72
C LEU A 38 -26.97 19.62 1.21
N ALA A 39 -27.47 20.67 0.57
CA ALA A 39 -27.73 20.67 -0.87
C ALA A 39 -27.04 21.89 -1.51
N TRP A 40 -25.77 21.73 -1.90
CA TRP A 40 -24.89 22.81 -2.36
C TRP A 40 -24.50 22.72 -3.84
N VAL A 41 -24.91 21.68 -4.57
CA VAL A 41 -24.54 21.51 -5.98
C VAL A 41 -25.04 22.71 -6.79
N GLY A 42 -24.21 23.25 -7.68
CA GLY A 42 -24.57 24.39 -8.53
C GLY A 42 -24.81 25.72 -7.81
N TYR A 43 -24.42 25.89 -6.53
CA TYR A 43 -24.54 27.17 -5.82
C TYR A 43 -23.88 28.34 -6.55
N GLU A 44 -22.76 28.09 -7.23
CA GLU A 44 -22.00 29.08 -7.98
C GLU A 44 -22.87 29.76 -9.06
N LYS A 45 -23.86 29.07 -9.62
CA LYS A 45 -24.83 29.65 -10.57
C LYS A 45 -25.73 30.69 -9.91
N ILE A 46 -26.24 30.41 -8.72
CA ILE A 46 -27.04 31.38 -7.94
C ILE A 46 -26.19 32.60 -7.60
N LEU A 47 -24.94 32.40 -7.17
CA LEU A 47 -24.03 33.49 -6.83
C LEU A 47 -23.66 34.33 -8.07
N LEU A 48 -23.38 33.70 -9.21
CA LEU A 48 -23.14 34.38 -10.49
C LEU A 48 -24.30 35.31 -10.85
N ASP A 49 -25.53 34.81 -10.81
CA ASP A 49 -26.70 35.58 -11.20
C ASP A 49 -27.03 36.70 -10.19
N SER A 50 -26.78 36.49 -8.89
CA SER A 50 -26.88 37.53 -7.86
C SER A 50 -25.83 38.63 -8.02
N LEU A 51 -24.60 38.30 -8.41
CA LEU A 51 -23.53 39.29 -8.65
C LEU A 51 -23.77 40.08 -9.95
N ARG A 52 -24.32 39.44 -10.98
CA ARG A 52 -24.78 40.13 -12.21
C ARG A 52 -25.86 41.16 -11.91
N GLU A 53 -26.79 40.83 -11.02
CA GLU A 53 -27.89 41.73 -10.63
C GLU A 53 -27.40 43.07 -10.06
N ILE A 54 -26.27 43.05 -9.34
CA ILE A 54 -25.67 44.28 -8.81
C ILE A 54 -24.74 45.00 -9.80
N GLY A 55 -24.59 44.47 -11.02
CA GLY A 55 -23.88 45.10 -12.15
C GLY A 55 -22.46 44.58 -12.41
N MET A 56 -22.04 43.48 -11.78
CA MET A 56 -20.74 42.84 -12.08
C MET A 56 -20.79 42.11 -13.43
N THR A 57 -19.65 42.07 -14.14
CA THR A 57 -19.56 41.35 -15.42
C THR A 57 -19.04 39.92 -15.24
N ASP A 58 -19.26 39.07 -16.23
CA ASP A 58 -18.79 37.68 -16.20
C ASP A 58 -17.26 37.59 -16.11
N GLU A 59 -16.54 38.52 -16.74
CA GLU A 59 -15.08 38.61 -16.68
C GLU A 59 -14.56 38.90 -15.26
N GLU A 60 -15.37 39.55 -14.42
CA GLU A 60 -15.03 39.84 -13.03
C GLU A 60 -15.41 38.69 -12.09
N ILE A 61 -16.49 37.97 -12.41
CA ILE A 61 -17.06 36.93 -11.54
C ILE A 61 -16.41 35.57 -11.84
N MET A 62 -16.30 35.14 -13.09
CA MET A 62 -15.88 33.78 -13.42
C MET A 62 -14.48 33.41 -12.89
N PRO A 63 -13.46 34.31 -12.89
CA PRO A 63 -12.15 34.01 -12.29
C PRO A 63 -12.17 33.85 -10.76
N PHE A 64 -13.28 34.19 -10.10
CA PHE A 64 -13.44 34.00 -8.66
C PHE A 64 -13.72 32.54 -8.28
N PHE A 65 -14.38 31.79 -9.15
CA PHE A 65 -14.74 30.40 -8.90
C PHE A 65 -13.52 29.48 -9.04
N SER A 66 -13.42 28.50 -8.14
CA SER A 66 -12.41 27.46 -8.25
C SER A 66 -12.81 26.38 -9.26
N GLY A 67 -11.90 25.44 -9.52
CA GLY A 67 -12.28 24.23 -10.27
C GLY A 67 -13.15 23.28 -9.41
N PRO A 68 -13.81 22.29 -10.03
CA PRO A 68 -14.85 21.48 -9.36
C PRO A 68 -14.38 20.81 -8.07
N ALA A 69 -13.16 20.25 -8.10
CA ALA A 69 -12.56 19.55 -6.96
C ALA A 69 -12.20 20.46 -5.77
N PHE A 70 -12.37 21.78 -5.89
CA PHE A 70 -11.97 22.74 -4.86
C PHE A 70 -13.09 23.70 -4.45
N GLN A 71 -14.32 23.44 -4.88
CA GLN A 71 -15.47 24.33 -4.61
C GLN A 71 -15.74 24.49 -3.12
N ALA A 72 -15.55 23.45 -2.30
CA ALA A 72 -15.81 23.53 -0.87
C ALA A 72 -14.99 24.64 -0.18
N TRP A 73 -13.69 24.76 -0.47
CA TRP A 73 -12.84 25.82 0.11
C TRP A 73 -13.07 27.18 -0.52
N ASN A 74 -13.58 27.25 -1.75
CA ASN A 74 -14.00 28.52 -2.34
C ASN A 74 -15.26 29.05 -1.68
N ARG A 75 -16.25 28.17 -1.45
CA ARG A 75 -17.50 28.44 -0.72
C ARG A 75 -17.26 28.89 0.73
N LEU A 76 -16.24 28.31 1.38
CA LEU A 76 -15.83 28.67 2.75
C LEU A 76 -14.89 29.90 2.81
N GLY A 77 -14.55 30.50 1.65
CA GLY A 77 -13.75 31.72 1.57
C GLY A 77 -12.26 31.53 1.87
N ASN A 78 -11.77 30.29 1.90
CA ASN A 78 -10.36 29.97 2.09
C ASN A 78 -9.55 30.23 0.83
N ILE A 79 -10.11 29.89 -0.33
CA ILE A 79 -9.47 30.08 -1.64
C ILE A 79 -10.40 30.80 -2.63
N ARG A 80 -9.81 31.28 -3.73
CA ARG A 80 -10.54 31.79 -4.90
C ARG A 80 -9.80 31.42 -6.18
N GLY A 81 -10.54 31.39 -7.28
CA GLY A 81 -10.00 31.08 -8.59
C GLY A 81 -9.50 29.66 -8.72
N SER A 82 -9.04 29.33 -9.93
CA SER A 82 -8.61 27.99 -10.31
C SER A 82 -7.16 27.95 -10.79
N TRP A 83 -6.59 26.75 -10.81
CA TRP A 83 -5.26 26.46 -11.34
C TRP A 83 -5.34 25.27 -12.31
N GLY A 84 -4.31 25.11 -13.16
CA GLY A 84 -4.36 24.19 -14.30
C GLY A 84 -4.71 24.85 -15.64
N GLY A 85 -4.47 26.16 -15.77
CA GLY A 85 -4.56 26.89 -17.04
C GLY A 85 -5.96 27.41 -17.42
N HIS A 86 -7.02 26.85 -16.84
CA HIS A 86 -8.41 27.23 -17.13
C HIS A 86 -9.25 27.38 -15.85
N GLY A 87 -10.52 27.75 -16.02
CA GLY A 87 -11.53 27.79 -14.95
C GLY A 87 -12.83 27.16 -15.43
N VAL A 88 -13.79 27.01 -14.52
CA VAL A 88 -15.14 26.56 -14.90
C VAL A 88 -15.80 27.57 -15.84
N ASN A 89 -16.69 27.07 -16.69
CA ASN A 89 -17.46 27.88 -17.64
C ASN A 89 -18.95 27.94 -17.24
N ILE A 90 -19.71 28.80 -17.93
CA ILE A 90 -21.13 28.99 -17.64
C ILE A 90 -21.95 27.73 -17.93
N SER A 91 -21.63 26.97 -18.99
CA SER A 91 -22.36 25.74 -19.32
C SER A 91 -22.22 24.68 -18.22
N TRP A 92 -21.05 24.54 -17.62
CA TRP A 92 -20.84 23.68 -16.46
C TRP A 92 -21.65 24.17 -15.24
N LEU A 93 -21.66 25.48 -14.95
CA LEU A 93 -22.47 26.05 -13.87
C LEU A 93 -23.97 25.78 -14.06
N ASP A 94 -24.47 25.93 -15.29
CA ASP A 94 -25.86 25.63 -15.63
C ASP A 94 -26.15 24.13 -15.47
N ALA A 95 -25.26 23.23 -15.91
CA ALA A 95 -25.43 21.79 -15.77
C ALA A 95 -25.45 21.34 -14.29
N GLN A 96 -24.57 21.88 -13.45
CA GLN A 96 -24.57 21.64 -12.01
C GLN A 96 -25.86 22.16 -11.35
N PHE A 97 -26.36 23.30 -11.82
CA PHE A 97 -27.62 23.85 -11.31
C PHE A 97 -28.83 23.00 -11.71
N GLU A 98 -28.86 22.43 -12.92
CA GLU A 98 -29.89 21.45 -13.30
C GLU A 98 -29.80 20.16 -12.47
N LEU A 99 -28.60 19.67 -12.18
CA LEU A 99 -28.40 18.52 -11.29
C LEU A 99 -28.96 18.81 -9.88
N GLN A 100 -28.68 19.99 -9.33
CA GLN A 100 -29.21 20.41 -8.03
C GLN A 100 -30.73 20.43 -7.96
N LYS A 101 -31.42 20.81 -9.05
CA LYS A 101 -32.90 20.74 -9.08
C LYS A 101 -33.41 19.31 -8.87
N LYS A 102 -32.75 18.31 -9.47
CA LYS A 102 -33.08 16.90 -9.25
C LYS A 102 -32.79 16.47 -7.81
N ILE A 103 -31.63 16.85 -7.28
CA ILE A 103 -31.21 16.55 -5.90
C ILE A 103 -32.22 17.10 -4.90
N VAL A 104 -32.55 18.40 -4.97
CA VAL A 104 -33.50 19.03 -4.05
C VAL A 104 -34.89 18.42 -4.17
N HIS A 105 -35.34 18.12 -5.39
CA HIS A 105 -36.62 17.43 -5.61
C HIS A 105 -36.66 16.08 -4.89
N ARG A 106 -35.61 15.25 -5.04
CA ARG A 106 -35.54 13.93 -4.42
C ARG A 106 -35.40 13.98 -2.90
N ILE A 107 -34.63 14.93 -2.36
CA ILE A 107 -34.55 15.16 -0.91
C ILE A 107 -35.96 15.39 -0.33
N VAL A 108 -36.74 16.27 -0.96
CA VAL A 108 -38.11 16.58 -0.53
C VAL A 108 -39.05 15.39 -0.73
N GLU A 109 -38.93 14.67 -1.85
CA GLU A 109 -39.71 13.46 -2.14
C GLU A 109 -39.53 12.38 -1.07
N LEU A 110 -38.29 12.20 -0.59
CA LEU A 110 -37.94 11.27 0.48
C LEU A 110 -38.34 11.77 1.89
N GLY A 111 -38.97 12.95 2.00
CA GLY A 111 -39.39 13.53 3.27
C GLY A 111 -38.25 14.15 4.09
N MET A 112 -37.09 14.37 3.47
CA MET A 112 -35.93 15.01 4.09
C MET A 112 -35.97 16.54 3.87
N THR A 113 -35.28 17.28 4.74
CA THR A 113 -35.13 18.74 4.61
C THR A 113 -33.80 19.08 3.96
N PRO A 114 -33.78 19.73 2.79
CA PRO A 114 -32.53 20.22 2.21
C PRO A 114 -32.06 21.48 2.97
N VAL A 115 -30.78 21.54 3.29
CA VAL A 115 -30.11 22.73 3.80
C VAL A 115 -29.47 23.45 2.64
N LEU A 116 -30.04 24.61 2.30
CA LEU A 116 -29.59 25.42 1.18
C LEU A 116 -28.53 26.43 1.63
N PRO A 117 -27.56 26.79 0.78
CA PRO A 117 -26.57 27.82 1.11
C PRO A 117 -27.21 29.21 1.22
N ALA A 118 -26.72 30.02 2.14
CA ALA A 118 -26.96 31.46 2.20
C ALA A 118 -25.70 32.23 1.75
N PHE A 119 -25.79 33.55 1.60
CA PHE A 119 -24.65 34.36 1.15
C PHE A 119 -23.66 34.61 2.31
N PRO A 120 -22.43 34.07 2.27
CA PRO A 120 -21.51 34.17 3.40
C PRO A 120 -20.79 35.52 3.49
N GLY A 121 -20.83 36.33 2.41
CA GLY A 121 -20.10 37.60 2.32
C GLY A 121 -18.87 37.55 1.41
N PHE A 122 -18.49 36.39 0.87
CA PHE A 122 -17.36 36.29 -0.04
C PHE A 122 -17.72 36.82 -1.43
N VAL A 123 -16.88 37.72 -1.98
CA VAL A 123 -17.15 38.41 -3.25
C VAL A 123 -15.89 38.50 -4.11
N PRO A 124 -16.03 38.63 -5.45
CA PRO A 124 -14.88 38.87 -6.31
C PRO A 124 -14.23 40.23 -6.01
N PRO A 125 -12.91 40.40 -6.22
CA PRO A 125 -12.19 41.65 -5.91
C PRO A 125 -12.74 42.89 -6.61
N GLY A 126 -13.38 42.72 -7.78
CA GLY A 126 -13.95 43.79 -8.59
C GLY A 126 -15.20 44.47 -7.99
N ILE A 127 -15.74 44.00 -6.86
CA ILE A 127 -16.99 44.50 -6.26
C ILE A 127 -17.02 46.03 -6.07
N LYS A 128 -15.87 46.65 -5.75
CA LYS A 128 -15.79 48.11 -5.55
C LYS A 128 -16.02 48.93 -6.82
N ARG A 129 -15.96 48.33 -8.02
CA ARG A 129 -16.34 49.02 -9.26
C ARG A 129 -17.83 49.34 -9.27
N VAL A 130 -18.66 48.40 -8.83
CA VAL A 130 -20.14 48.51 -8.84
C VAL A 130 -20.70 49.01 -7.51
N ARG A 131 -19.92 48.88 -6.43
CA ARG A 131 -20.25 49.40 -5.09
C ARG A 131 -19.02 50.11 -4.49
N PRO A 132 -18.71 51.35 -4.92
CA PRO A 132 -17.48 52.06 -4.52
C PRO A 132 -17.30 52.27 -3.02
N HIS A 133 -18.40 52.33 -2.28
CA HIS A 133 -18.43 52.56 -0.83
C HIS A 133 -18.58 51.27 -0.02
N ALA A 134 -18.60 50.09 -0.67
CA ALA A 134 -18.75 48.82 0.03
C ALA A 134 -17.61 48.58 1.03
N THR A 135 -17.98 48.18 2.24
CA THR A 135 -17.08 47.81 3.33
C THR A 135 -16.59 46.39 3.12
N VAL A 136 -15.40 46.27 2.51
CA VAL A 136 -14.77 44.98 2.17
C VAL A 136 -13.45 44.86 2.91
N VAL A 137 -13.23 43.71 3.55
CA VAL A 137 -11.98 43.31 4.20
C VAL A 137 -11.43 42.08 3.49
N ASN A 138 -10.14 42.01 3.23
CA ASN A 138 -9.54 40.79 2.68
C ASN A 138 -9.21 39.82 3.82
N GLY A 139 -9.50 38.54 3.62
CA GLY A 139 -9.08 37.47 4.52
C GLY A 139 -7.56 37.31 4.59
N SER A 140 -7.09 36.44 5.49
CA SER A 140 -5.67 36.09 5.58
C SER A 140 -5.24 35.14 4.47
N GLN A 141 -3.92 35.08 4.23
CA GLN A 141 -3.34 34.01 3.42
C GLN A 141 -3.61 32.66 4.11
N TRP A 142 -4.16 31.69 3.37
CA TRP A 142 -4.52 30.38 3.90
C TRP A 142 -3.56 29.31 3.35
N SER A 143 -3.02 28.47 4.24
CA SER A 143 -2.19 27.30 3.93
C SER A 143 -1.08 27.52 2.88
N GLY A 144 -0.41 28.68 2.90
CA GLY A 144 0.70 28.98 1.99
C GLY A 144 0.29 29.29 0.55
N PHE A 145 -1.01 29.37 0.23
CA PHE A 145 -1.48 29.67 -1.11
C PHE A 145 -0.97 31.02 -1.63
N PRO A 146 -0.60 31.12 -2.94
CA PRO A 146 -0.30 32.40 -3.55
C PRO A 146 -1.47 33.36 -3.40
N LYS A 147 -1.21 34.64 -3.07
CA LYS A 147 -2.24 35.66 -2.77
C LYS A 147 -3.36 35.77 -3.81
N ARG A 148 -3.07 35.49 -5.09
CA ARG A 148 -4.09 35.49 -6.14
C ARG A 148 -5.19 34.45 -5.91
N PHE A 149 -4.88 33.34 -5.23
CA PHE A 149 -5.77 32.22 -4.96
C PHE A 149 -6.31 32.14 -3.52
N THR A 150 -6.02 33.13 -2.67
CA THR A 150 -6.47 33.21 -1.27
C THR A 150 -6.76 34.68 -0.94
N GLU A 151 -6.78 35.07 0.34
CA GLU A 151 -7.06 36.45 0.79
C GLU A 151 -8.38 36.93 0.18
N VAL A 152 -9.40 36.06 0.29
CA VAL A 152 -10.71 36.26 -0.30
C VAL A 152 -11.34 37.54 0.24
N SER A 153 -11.91 38.34 -0.65
CA SER A 153 -12.57 39.59 -0.27
C SER A 153 -13.89 39.27 0.42
N PHE A 154 -14.04 39.80 1.62
CA PHE A 154 -15.18 39.61 2.50
C PHE A 154 -15.95 40.92 2.64
N LEU A 155 -17.16 40.95 2.10
CA LEU A 155 -18.13 42.02 2.24
C LEU A 155 -18.75 41.95 3.64
N SER A 156 -18.62 43.04 4.40
CA SER A 156 -19.12 43.12 5.76
C SER A 156 -20.65 42.93 5.81
N PRO A 157 -21.17 42.08 6.71
CA PRO A 157 -22.59 42.01 7.05
C PRO A 157 -23.22 43.35 7.48
N LEU A 158 -22.41 44.33 7.89
CA LEU A 158 -22.87 45.67 8.24
C LEU A 158 -23.11 46.56 7.00
N ASP A 159 -22.69 46.13 5.82
CA ASP A 159 -22.87 46.84 4.56
C ASP A 159 -24.24 46.55 3.94
N GLU A 160 -24.90 47.57 3.39
CA GLU A 160 -26.22 47.40 2.76
C GLU A 160 -26.17 46.45 1.55
N THR A 161 -25.03 46.38 0.86
CA THR A 161 -24.82 45.46 -0.27
C THR A 161 -24.90 43.99 0.19
N PHE A 162 -24.49 43.69 1.43
CA PHE A 162 -24.61 42.34 1.97
C PHE A 162 -26.08 41.92 2.07
N ALA A 163 -26.94 42.82 2.59
CA ALA A 163 -28.36 42.58 2.69
C ALA A 163 -29.03 42.40 1.32
N GLU A 164 -28.62 43.20 0.32
CA GLU A 164 -29.08 43.09 -1.07
C GLU A 164 -28.75 41.70 -1.66
N LEU A 165 -27.50 41.28 -1.56
CA LEU A 165 -27.04 39.97 -2.07
C LEU A 165 -27.66 38.79 -1.30
N GLN A 166 -27.74 38.90 0.03
CA GLN A 166 -28.39 37.89 0.88
C GLN A 166 -29.85 37.69 0.47
N LYS A 167 -30.59 38.77 0.22
CA LYS A 167 -31.97 38.71 -0.27
C LYS A 167 -32.04 38.10 -1.68
N SER A 168 -31.15 38.48 -2.59
CA SER A 168 -31.11 37.95 -3.96
C SER A 168 -30.88 36.44 -3.96
N VAL A 169 -29.85 35.95 -3.26
CA VAL A 169 -29.52 34.51 -3.17
C VAL A 169 -30.69 33.69 -2.63
N ILE A 170 -31.30 34.12 -1.52
CA ILE A 170 -32.42 33.39 -0.91
C ILE A 170 -33.66 33.42 -1.80
N SER A 171 -34.01 34.60 -2.35
CA SER A 171 -35.19 34.75 -3.20
C SER A 171 -35.09 33.93 -4.48
N ARG A 172 -33.90 33.84 -5.09
CA ARG A 172 -33.66 33.01 -6.28
C ARG A 172 -33.81 31.52 -5.98
N GLN A 173 -33.25 31.06 -4.87
CA GLN A 173 -33.44 29.66 -4.46
C GLN A 173 -34.91 29.34 -4.18
N MET A 174 -35.63 30.21 -3.47
CA MET A 174 -37.07 30.03 -3.25
C MET A 174 -37.89 30.07 -4.54
N HIS A 175 -37.48 30.88 -5.52
CA HIS A 175 -38.14 30.93 -6.82
C HIS A 175 -37.96 29.63 -7.60
N VAL A 176 -36.76 29.04 -7.57
CA VAL A 176 -36.43 27.84 -8.35
C VAL A 176 -36.87 26.55 -7.67
N PHE A 177 -36.60 26.41 -6.36
CA PHE A 177 -36.86 25.19 -5.61
C PHE A 177 -38.20 25.22 -4.85
N GLY A 178 -38.85 26.38 -4.77
CA GLY A 178 -39.99 26.61 -3.88
C GLY A 178 -39.58 26.95 -2.45
N ASN A 179 -40.56 27.26 -1.60
CA ASN A 179 -40.34 27.48 -0.17
C ASN A 179 -40.30 26.15 0.59
N ILE A 180 -39.31 25.31 0.26
CA ILE A 180 -39.22 23.92 0.70
C ILE A 180 -38.33 23.70 1.93
N THR A 181 -37.61 24.75 2.37
CA THR A 181 -36.76 24.70 3.55
C THR A 181 -36.78 26.02 4.29
N HIS A 182 -36.45 25.96 5.56
CA HIS A 182 -36.19 27.12 6.41
C HIS A 182 -34.77 27.07 7.00
N VAL A 183 -33.95 26.06 6.68
CA VAL A 183 -32.60 25.90 7.21
C VAL A 183 -31.59 26.32 6.15
N TYR A 184 -30.72 27.27 6.49
CA TYR A 184 -29.71 27.80 5.57
C TYR A 184 -28.30 27.69 6.15
N ALA A 185 -27.39 27.09 5.39
CA ALA A 185 -25.98 26.98 5.75
C ALA A 185 -25.23 28.28 5.45
N LEU A 186 -24.50 28.82 6.43
CA LEU A 186 -23.68 30.02 6.25
C LEU A 186 -22.48 29.99 7.21
N ASP A 187 -21.27 30.00 6.64
CA ASP A 187 -20.00 29.99 7.38
C ASP A 187 -19.09 31.12 6.88
N GLN A 188 -18.62 31.99 7.78
CA GLN A 188 -17.83 33.19 7.43
C GLN A 188 -16.35 33.10 7.83
N PHE A 189 -16.05 32.25 8.82
CA PHE A 189 -14.75 32.24 9.52
C PHE A 189 -14.17 30.83 9.66
N ASN A 190 -14.43 29.97 8.68
CA ASN A 190 -13.85 28.63 8.64
C ASN A 190 -12.32 28.74 8.45
N GLU A 191 -11.55 28.38 9.48
CA GLU A 191 -10.08 28.48 9.51
C GLU A 191 -9.50 29.89 9.25
N ILE A 192 -10.33 30.94 9.36
CA ILE A 192 -9.97 32.34 9.12
C ILE A 192 -10.37 33.16 10.36
N ASN A 193 -9.54 34.12 10.75
CA ASN A 193 -9.88 35.01 11.86
C ASN A 193 -10.78 36.18 11.38
N PRO A 194 -11.80 36.56 12.16
CA PRO A 194 -12.50 37.83 11.97
C PRO A 194 -11.55 39.03 12.03
N ALA A 195 -11.93 40.14 11.40
CA ALA A 195 -11.14 41.37 11.37
C ALA A 195 -10.85 41.97 12.77
N SER A 196 -11.72 41.69 13.75
CA SER A 196 -11.55 42.10 15.14
C SER A 196 -12.09 41.04 16.10
N GLY A 197 -11.43 40.90 17.25
CA GLY A 197 -11.88 40.06 18.37
C GLY A 197 -12.65 40.82 19.44
N ASP A 198 -13.02 42.08 19.16
CA ASP A 198 -13.88 42.90 20.02
C ASP A 198 -15.28 42.27 20.15
N LEU A 199 -15.84 42.27 21.36
CA LEU A 199 -17.08 41.57 21.65
C LEU A 199 -18.31 42.24 21.02
N GLU A 200 -18.32 43.58 20.94
CA GLU A 200 -19.41 44.30 20.32
C GLU A 200 -19.36 44.14 18.79
N TYR A 201 -18.17 44.21 18.21
CA TYR A 201 -17.96 43.89 16.80
C TYR A 201 -18.50 42.51 16.42
N LEU A 202 -18.09 41.45 17.14
CA LEU A 202 -18.51 40.08 16.84
C LEU A 202 -20.03 39.89 16.99
N ARG A 203 -20.62 40.50 18.02
CA ARG A 203 -22.08 40.45 18.26
C ARG A 203 -22.85 41.18 17.17
N ASN A 204 -22.40 42.37 16.77
CA ASN A 204 -23.05 43.16 15.72
C ASN A 204 -22.94 42.46 14.37
N LEU A 205 -21.79 41.86 14.08
CA LEU A 205 -21.56 41.11 12.86
C LEU A 205 -22.56 39.97 12.70
N SER A 206 -22.65 39.05 13.67
CA SER A 206 -23.59 37.93 13.63
C SER A 206 -25.04 38.38 13.71
N HIS A 207 -25.34 39.47 14.44
CA HIS A 207 -26.67 40.07 14.47
C HIS A 207 -27.14 40.49 13.07
N HIS A 208 -26.28 41.17 12.29
CA HIS A 208 -26.65 41.61 10.94
C HIS A 208 -26.69 40.46 9.94
N THR A 209 -25.78 39.48 10.04
CA THR A 209 -25.87 38.24 9.24
C THR A 209 -27.22 37.55 9.46
N TRP A 210 -27.61 37.34 10.72
CA TRP A 210 -28.91 36.76 11.07
C TRP A 210 -30.08 37.63 10.61
N TRP A 211 -30.04 38.94 10.88
CA TRP A 211 -31.14 39.85 10.56
C TRP A 211 -31.42 39.92 9.06
N THR A 212 -30.38 39.99 8.24
CA THR A 212 -30.53 39.99 6.76
C THR A 212 -31.06 38.66 6.24
N LEU A 213 -30.64 37.53 6.82
CA LEU A 213 -31.21 36.22 6.52
C LEU A 213 -32.70 36.16 6.87
N LYS A 214 -33.11 36.62 8.07
CA LYS A 214 -34.52 36.70 8.48
C LYS A 214 -35.33 37.68 7.62
N ALA A 215 -34.72 38.77 7.15
CA ALA A 215 -35.36 39.71 6.24
C ALA A 215 -35.64 39.08 4.87
N ALA A 216 -34.79 38.15 4.42
CA ALA A 216 -34.99 37.42 3.18
C ALA A 216 -36.03 36.28 3.34
N ASN A 217 -35.97 35.54 4.45
CA ASN A 217 -36.95 34.53 4.82
C ASN A 217 -37.26 34.61 6.33
N PRO A 218 -38.46 35.06 6.75
CA PRO A 218 -38.81 35.19 8.17
C PRO A 218 -38.78 33.89 8.98
N ALA A 219 -38.84 32.72 8.33
CA ALA A 219 -38.73 31.43 8.98
C ALA A 219 -37.28 30.93 9.09
N ALA A 220 -36.30 31.64 8.49
CA ALA A 220 -34.95 31.14 8.37
C ALA A 220 -34.28 30.80 9.70
N VAL A 221 -33.58 29.66 9.71
CA VAL A 221 -32.69 29.15 10.73
C VAL A 221 -31.29 29.14 10.12
N TRP A 222 -30.36 29.81 10.81
CA TRP A 222 -28.97 29.85 10.41
C TRP A 222 -28.25 28.59 10.94
N MET A 223 -27.92 27.68 10.04
CA MET A 223 -27.03 26.55 10.34
C MET A 223 -25.57 26.95 10.13
N MET A 224 -24.72 26.75 11.14
CA MET A 224 -23.28 27.01 11.05
C MET A 224 -22.42 25.87 11.60
N GLN A 225 -21.20 25.77 11.09
CA GLN A 225 -20.20 24.83 11.57
C GLN A 225 -19.49 25.36 12.82
N GLY A 226 -19.44 24.56 13.88
CA GLY A 226 -18.71 24.86 15.11
C GLY A 226 -17.19 24.71 14.98
N TRP A 227 -16.67 24.28 13.83
CA TRP A 227 -15.24 24.01 13.60
C TRP A 227 -14.32 25.17 13.96
N LEU A 228 -14.73 26.40 13.65
CA LEU A 228 -13.93 27.61 13.95
C LEU A 228 -13.60 27.75 15.44
N PHE A 229 -14.48 27.27 16.32
CA PHE A 229 -14.23 27.30 17.76
C PHE A 229 -13.09 26.33 18.14
N TYR A 230 -12.97 25.20 17.46
CA TYR A 230 -11.88 24.24 17.66
C TYR A 230 -10.57 24.70 17.00
N ASP A 231 -10.60 24.99 15.69
CA ASP A 231 -9.39 25.31 14.91
C ASP A 231 -8.69 26.57 15.40
N LYS A 232 -9.46 27.64 15.63
CA LYS A 232 -8.95 28.92 16.12
C LYS A 232 -9.27 29.13 17.59
N LYS A 233 -9.14 28.09 18.43
CA LYS A 233 -9.46 28.14 19.87
C LYS A 233 -8.76 29.26 20.63
N ASP A 234 -7.56 29.68 20.19
CA ASP A 234 -6.81 30.77 20.82
C ASP A 234 -7.49 32.13 20.56
N PHE A 235 -8.13 32.29 19.41
CA PHE A 235 -9.00 33.43 19.14
C PHE A 235 -10.37 33.24 19.81
N TRP A 236 -11.03 32.11 19.61
CA TRP A 236 -12.39 31.83 20.09
C TRP A 236 -12.42 31.32 21.54
N ASN A 237 -12.18 32.24 22.47
CA ASN A 237 -12.47 32.01 23.89
C ASN A 237 -13.98 32.10 24.19
N SER A 238 -14.41 31.61 25.36
CA SER A 238 -15.83 31.56 25.75
C SER A 238 -16.57 32.90 25.64
N SER A 239 -15.92 34.03 25.95
CA SER A 239 -16.54 35.37 25.84
C SER A 239 -16.80 35.77 24.39
N ARG A 240 -15.87 35.50 23.48
CA ARG A 240 -16.01 35.78 22.05
C ARG A 240 -17.05 34.86 21.39
N ILE A 241 -17.05 33.58 21.74
CA ILE A 241 -18.07 32.63 21.28
C ILE A 241 -19.45 33.11 21.74
N SER A 242 -19.61 33.42 23.03
CA SER A 242 -20.87 33.92 23.59
C SER A 242 -21.32 35.23 22.92
N ALA A 243 -20.40 36.16 22.65
CA ALA A 243 -20.72 37.40 21.98
C ALA A 243 -21.21 37.17 20.53
N TYR A 244 -20.50 36.34 19.78
CA TYR A 244 -20.86 36.00 18.39
C TYR A 244 -22.20 35.25 18.32
N LEU A 245 -22.39 34.17 19.09
CA LEU A 245 -23.66 33.43 19.11
C LEU A 245 -24.82 34.28 19.66
N GLY A 246 -24.53 35.19 20.61
CA GLY A 246 -25.52 36.09 21.19
C GLY A 246 -26.04 37.20 20.27
N GLY A 247 -25.45 37.40 19.09
CA GLY A 247 -26.01 38.30 18.07
C GLY A 247 -27.33 37.78 17.48
N VAL A 248 -27.51 36.45 17.50
CA VAL A 248 -28.80 35.82 17.16
C VAL A 248 -29.72 35.89 18.39
N LYS A 249 -30.78 36.69 18.29
CA LYS A 249 -31.61 37.02 19.47
C LYS A 249 -32.55 35.89 19.91
N ARG A 250 -32.96 35.02 18.99
CA ARG A 250 -33.79 33.85 19.26
C ARG A 250 -32.95 32.60 19.16
N ASP A 251 -33.01 31.71 20.13
CA ASP A 251 -32.18 30.51 20.13
C ASP A 251 -32.54 29.59 18.96
N ASP A 252 -33.83 29.38 18.71
CA ASP A 252 -34.34 28.54 17.63
C ASP A 252 -34.08 29.07 16.20
N ASP A 253 -33.59 30.31 16.06
CA ASP A 253 -33.21 30.85 14.74
C ASP A 253 -31.78 30.42 14.33
N MET A 254 -31.13 29.55 15.11
CA MET A 254 -29.77 29.08 14.86
C MET A 254 -29.63 27.58 15.14
N LEU A 255 -28.78 26.91 14.37
CA LEU A 255 -28.44 25.50 14.54
C LEU A 255 -26.92 25.33 14.43
N ILE A 256 -26.27 24.85 15.49
CA ILE A 256 -24.82 24.66 15.51
C ILE A 256 -24.45 23.21 15.22
N LEU A 257 -23.53 22.98 14.30
CA LEU A 257 -22.92 21.66 14.12
C LEU A 257 -21.68 21.56 14.99
N ASP A 258 -21.72 20.77 16.07
CA ASP A 258 -20.50 20.44 16.82
C ASP A 258 -19.70 19.42 16.02
N LEU A 259 -18.85 19.93 15.12
CA LEU A 259 -18.41 19.20 13.93
C LEU A 259 -17.53 17.97 14.20
N TYR A 260 -16.93 17.88 15.39
CA TYR A 260 -15.95 16.85 15.73
C TYR A 260 -16.17 16.29 17.14
N SER A 261 -17.42 16.00 17.47
CA SER A 261 -17.85 15.69 18.84
C SER A 261 -17.28 14.38 19.39
N GLU A 262 -16.98 13.40 18.55
CA GLU A 262 -16.44 12.11 18.98
C GLU A 262 -15.03 12.22 19.57
N SER A 263 -14.27 13.25 19.19
CA SER A 263 -12.86 13.40 19.58
C SER A 263 -12.51 14.74 20.21
N LYS A 264 -13.12 15.82 19.74
CA LYS A 264 -12.87 17.21 20.17
C LYS A 264 -14.21 17.95 20.32
N PRO A 265 -15.11 17.50 21.21
CA PRO A 265 -16.40 18.15 21.42
C PRO A 265 -16.22 19.58 21.93
N GLN A 266 -17.03 20.50 21.40
CA GLN A 266 -17.00 21.90 21.83
C GLN A 266 -18.18 22.26 22.74
N TRP A 267 -19.25 21.45 22.73
CA TRP A 267 -20.48 21.71 23.49
C TRP A 267 -20.25 21.87 25.00
N GLN A 268 -19.34 21.11 25.64
CA GLN A 268 -19.10 21.27 27.08
C GLN A 268 -18.49 22.63 27.41
N ARG A 269 -17.50 23.06 26.62
CA ARG A 269 -16.81 24.34 26.79
C ARG A 269 -17.73 25.53 26.56
N THR A 270 -18.68 25.39 25.64
CA THR A 270 -19.67 26.42 25.30
C THR A 270 -20.94 26.32 26.15
N LYS A 271 -20.98 25.40 27.12
CA LYS A 271 -22.15 25.13 27.98
C LYS A 271 -23.41 24.89 27.14
N SER A 272 -23.32 23.90 26.24
CA SER A 272 -24.36 23.59 25.24
C SER A 272 -24.68 24.80 24.35
N TYR A 273 -23.62 25.42 23.82
CA TYR A 273 -23.71 26.59 22.93
C TYR A 273 -24.57 27.73 23.49
N PHE A 274 -24.50 27.96 24.80
CA PHE A 274 -25.26 28.99 25.49
C PHE A 274 -26.79 28.89 25.26
N GLY A 275 -27.31 27.67 25.10
CA GLY A 275 -28.73 27.39 24.87
C GLY A 275 -29.14 27.26 23.40
N LYS A 276 -28.25 27.60 22.45
CA LYS A 276 -28.55 27.40 21.02
C LYS A 276 -28.73 25.90 20.70
N PRO A 277 -29.72 25.53 19.86
CA PRO A 277 -29.84 24.19 19.31
C PRO A 277 -28.56 23.74 18.62
N TRP A 278 -28.15 22.50 18.85
CA TRP A 278 -26.94 21.95 18.22
C TRP A 278 -27.07 20.46 17.88
N ILE A 279 -26.24 20.00 16.95
CA ILE A 279 -26.13 18.62 16.49
C ILE A 279 -24.76 18.07 16.89
N TRP A 280 -24.75 16.91 17.53
CA TRP A 280 -23.52 16.15 17.81
C TRP A 280 -23.05 15.49 16.51
N CYS A 281 -21.87 15.83 16.02
CA CYS A 281 -21.41 15.33 14.73
C CYS A 281 -20.16 14.47 14.87
N GLN A 282 -20.09 13.41 14.05
CA GLN A 282 -18.90 12.61 13.85
C GLN A 282 -18.15 13.07 12.60
N LEU A 283 -16.93 13.59 12.78
CA LEU A 283 -16.05 13.99 11.68
C LEU A 283 -15.36 12.77 11.08
N HIS A 284 -14.71 11.96 11.92
CA HIS A 284 -14.00 10.73 11.62
C HIS A 284 -12.82 10.85 10.64
N ASP A 285 -13.09 11.27 9.41
CA ASP A 285 -12.18 11.32 8.29
C ASP A 285 -11.85 12.77 7.85
N PHE A 286 -10.60 12.95 7.41
CA PHE A 286 -10.06 14.20 6.87
C PHE A 286 -9.42 13.91 5.51
N GLY A 287 -9.78 14.65 4.46
CA GLY A 287 -9.24 14.49 3.12
C GLY A 287 -9.62 13.19 2.38
N GLY A 288 -10.49 12.33 2.92
CA GLY A 288 -10.75 11.01 2.35
C GLY A 288 -9.56 10.08 2.57
N ASN A 289 -9.12 9.91 3.81
CA ASN A 289 -8.06 8.97 4.15
C ASN A 289 -8.63 7.56 4.21
N MET A 290 -7.85 6.57 3.77
CA MET A 290 -8.35 5.21 3.61
C MET A 290 -7.96 4.27 4.76
N GLY A 291 -7.38 4.76 5.86
CA GLY A 291 -6.99 3.91 6.98
C GLY A 291 -8.17 3.19 7.64
N MET A 292 -7.99 1.93 8.05
CA MET A 292 -9.00 1.27 8.91
C MET A 292 -8.95 1.85 10.31
N TYR A 293 -10.03 2.51 10.73
CA TYR A 293 -10.07 3.29 11.97
C TYR A 293 -11.49 3.40 12.53
N GLY A 294 -11.60 3.50 13.85
CA GLY A 294 -12.84 3.88 14.50
C GLY A 294 -12.67 4.18 15.98
N GLN A 295 -13.66 4.88 16.54
CA GLN A 295 -13.83 5.09 17.98
C GLN A 295 -15.22 4.58 18.39
N ILE A 296 -15.52 3.31 18.10
CA ILE A 296 -16.89 2.78 18.20
C ILE A 296 -17.52 2.92 19.60
N MET A 297 -16.71 2.94 20.66
CA MET A 297 -17.21 3.16 22.01
C MET A 297 -17.57 4.63 22.29
N ASN A 298 -16.81 5.58 21.75
CA ASN A 298 -17.12 7.01 21.84
C ASN A 298 -18.41 7.35 21.07
N VAL A 299 -18.54 6.87 19.83
CA VAL A 299 -19.72 7.16 18.98
C VAL A 299 -21.02 6.52 19.49
N THR A 300 -20.94 5.60 20.46
CA THR A 300 -22.12 4.98 21.09
C THR A 300 -22.42 5.57 22.46
N SER A 301 -21.40 5.84 23.27
CA SER A 301 -21.59 6.30 24.65
C SER A 301 -21.67 7.82 24.78
N ASP A 302 -20.82 8.55 24.06
CA ASP A 302 -20.70 10.01 24.20
C ASP A 302 -21.92 10.79 23.67
N PRO A 303 -22.57 10.42 22.54
CA PRO A 303 -23.78 11.14 22.11
C PRO A 303 -24.95 10.96 23.09
N ILE A 304 -25.07 9.78 23.72
CA ILE A 304 -26.09 9.53 24.76
C ILE A 304 -25.75 10.29 26.05
N ALA A 305 -24.48 10.36 26.43
CA ALA A 305 -24.05 11.21 27.53
C ALA A 305 -24.37 12.69 27.28
N ALA A 306 -24.18 13.18 26.04
CA ALA A 306 -24.55 14.53 25.65
C ALA A 306 -26.07 14.75 25.68
N LEU A 307 -26.86 13.80 25.19
CA LEU A 307 -28.33 13.84 25.21
C LEU A 307 -28.87 13.99 26.65
N ASN A 308 -28.26 13.29 27.61
CA ASN A 308 -28.66 13.35 29.01
C ASN A 308 -28.19 14.64 29.73
N GLN A 309 -27.20 15.35 29.19
CA GLN A 309 -26.57 16.52 29.83
C GLN A 309 -26.93 17.85 29.17
N SER A 310 -27.53 17.83 27.98
CA SER A 310 -27.79 19.02 27.17
C SER A 310 -29.23 19.06 26.71
N GLU A 311 -29.99 20.03 27.23
CA GLU A 311 -31.38 20.26 26.80
C GLU A 311 -31.48 20.86 25.39
N SER A 312 -30.39 21.42 24.85
CA SER A 312 -30.34 22.02 23.51
C SER A 312 -29.73 21.12 22.43
N LEU A 313 -29.39 19.86 22.75
CA LEU A 313 -29.01 18.88 21.74
C LEU A 313 -30.26 18.44 20.97
N VAL A 314 -30.27 18.64 19.65
CA VAL A 314 -31.45 18.38 18.80
C VAL A 314 -31.23 17.27 17.76
N GLY A 315 -30.03 16.70 17.68
CA GLY A 315 -29.74 15.65 16.72
C GLY A 315 -28.31 15.12 16.71
N PHE A 316 -28.10 14.10 15.90
CA PHE A 316 -26.78 13.52 15.59
C PHE A 316 -26.50 13.66 14.09
N GLY A 317 -25.23 13.65 13.68
CA GLY A 317 -24.88 13.84 12.28
C GLY A 317 -23.52 13.29 11.88
N LEU A 318 -23.38 13.05 10.58
CA LEU A 318 -22.11 12.68 9.95
C LEU A 318 -21.54 13.86 9.18
N THR A 319 -20.28 14.19 9.44
CA THR A 319 -19.60 15.37 8.89
C THR A 319 -18.23 15.05 8.32
N MET A 320 -17.98 13.83 7.85
CA MET A 320 -16.70 13.44 7.25
C MET A 320 -16.32 14.27 6.03
N GLU A 321 -15.01 14.55 5.90
CA GLU A 321 -14.51 15.27 4.74
C GLU A 321 -14.59 14.43 3.46
N GLY A 322 -14.28 13.12 3.54
CA GLY A 322 -14.42 12.16 2.44
C GLY A 322 -15.03 10.83 2.90
N GLN A 323 -15.35 9.97 1.93
CA GLN A 323 -16.04 8.69 2.15
C GLN A 323 -15.24 7.52 1.55
N GLU A 324 -14.17 7.10 2.24
CA GLU A 324 -13.23 6.09 1.73
C GLU A 324 -13.16 4.83 2.63
N GLY A 325 -14.31 4.18 2.83
CA GLY A 325 -14.45 2.96 3.64
C GLY A 325 -14.93 3.20 5.08
N ASN A 326 -14.64 2.27 5.98
CA ASN A 326 -15.07 2.30 7.40
C ASN A 326 -16.61 2.41 7.60
N GLU A 327 -17.41 1.93 6.65
CA GLU A 327 -18.89 2.06 6.62
C GLU A 327 -19.57 1.74 7.95
N VAL A 328 -19.12 0.67 8.63
CA VAL A 328 -19.70 0.24 9.92
C VAL A 328 -19.66 1.33 10.99
N VAL A 329 -18.68 2.23 10.93
CA VAL A 329 -18.51 3.31 11.93
C VAL A 329 -19.53 4.42 11.69
N TYR A 330 -19.87 4.68 10.43
CA TYR A 330 -20.90 5.66 10.05
C TYR A 330 -22.31 5.13 10.35
N ASP A 331 -22.60 3.89 9.96
CA ASP A 331 -23.89 3.23 10.23
C ASP A 331 -24.15 3.12 11.74
N LEU A 332 -23.10 2.88 12.55
CA LEU A 332 -23.24 2.77 14.01
C LEU A 332 -23.76 4.05 14.66
N LEU A 333 -23.30 5.25 14.24
CA LEU A 333 -23.82 6.49 14.80
C LEU A 333 -25.27 6.76 14.35
N LEU A 334 -25.57 6.48 13.08
CA LEU A 334 -26.92 6.67 12.56
C LEU A 334 -27.92 5.74 13.27
N ASP A 335 -27.54 4.49 13.54
CA ASP A 335 -28.35 3.58 14.35
C ASP A 335 -28.41 4.01 15.83
N GLN A 336 -27.33 4.60 16.38
CA GLN A 336 -27.33 5.15 17.73
C GLN A 336 -28.37 6.27 17.89
N ALA A 337 -28.70 7.00 16.81
CA ALA A 337 -29.77 8.01 16.82
C ALA A 337 -31.16 7.44 17.12
N TRP A 338 -31.36 6.13 16.93
CA TRP A 338 -32.60 5.42 17.20
C TRP A 338 -32.60 4.67 18.55
N SER A 339 -31.52 4.78 19.33
CA SER A 339 -31.38 4.13 20.63
C SER A 339 -31.14 5.16 21.74
N ALA A 340 -31.95 5.11 22.79
CA ALA A 340 -31.78 5.96 23.98
C ALA A 340 -30.62 5.49 24.88
N GLU A 341 -30.12 4.28 24.67
CA GLU A 341 -29.01 3.68 25.42
C GLU A 341 -27.84 3.40 24.46
N PRO A 342 -26.59 3.38 24.96
CA PRO A 342 -25.43 3.02 24.15
C PRO A 342 -25.60 1.62 23.52
N ILE A 343 -25.38 1.52 22.21
CA ILE A 343 -25.51 0.25 21.47
C ILE A 343 -24.47 -0.78 21.95
N ASP A 344 -24.90 -2.03 22.15
CA ASP A 344 -23.98 -3.16 22.35
C ASP A 344 -23.22 -3.45 21.04
N THR A 345 -22.00 -2.92 20.95
CA THR A 345 -21.14 -3.06 19.78
C THR A 345 -20.86 -4.52 19.41
N ARG A 346 -20.86 -5.46 20.36
CA ARG A 346 -20.63 -6.88 20.06
C ARG A 346 -21.81 -7.48 19.32
N ALA A 347 -23.03 -7.24 19.80
CA ALA A 347 -24.24 -7.68 19.12
C ALA A 347 -24.39 -6.99 17.75
N TYR A 348 -24.08 -5.70 17.70
CA TYR A 348 -24.14 -4.89 16.48
C TYR A 348 -23.24 -5.43 15.37
N PHE A 349 -21.94 -5.61 15.64
CA PHE A 349 -20.99 -6.13 14.66
C PHE A 349 -21.32 -7.56 14.22
N ARG A 350 -21.90 -8.39 15.10
CA ARG A 350 -22.41 -9.70 14.69
C ARG A 350 -23.58 -9.58 13.70
N ASN A 351 -24.50 -8.65 13.93
CA ASN A 351 -25.61 -8.40 13.00
C ASN A 351 -25.10 -7.82 11.68
N TRP A 352 -24.12 -6.91 11.72
CA TRP A 352 -23.45 -6.35 10.55
C TRP A 352 -22.90 -7.46 9.63
N VAL A 353 -22.10 -8.38 10.19
CA VAL A 353 -21.54 -9.53 9.46
C VAL A 353 -22.64 -10.38 8.82
N ARG A 354 -23.71 -10.65 9.57
CA ARG A 354 -24.84 -11.47 9.09
C ARG A 354 -25.54 -10.83 7.89
N SER A 355 -25.75 -9.51 7.93
CA SER A 355 -26.45 -8.77 6.87
C SER A 355 -25.54 -8.55 5.66
N ARG A 356 -24.32 -8.03 5.89
CA ARG A 356 -23.35 -7.65 4.85
C ARG A 356 -22.95 -8.83 3.96
N TYR A 357 -22.77 -10.00 4.55
CA TYR A 357 -22.34 -11.22 3.83
C TYR A 357 -23.46 -12.24 3.65
N SER A 358 -24.71 -11.80 3.75
CA SER A 358 -25.86 -12.68 3.52
C SER A 358 -25.82 -13.29 2.12
N GLY A 359 -26.34 -14.52 2.00
CA GLY A 359 -26.37 -15.29 0.76
C GLY A 359 -27.13 -16.60 0.95
N ASN A 360 -27.13 -17.46 -0.08
CA ASN A 360 -27.78 -18.78 -0.01
C ASN A 360 -26.90 -19.82 0.73
N PHE A 361 -26.38 -19.43 1.89
CA PHE A 361 -25.51 -20.22 2.76
C PHE A 361 -25.54 -19.66 4.17
N SER A 362 -25.00 -20.42 5.13
CA SER A 362 -24.76 -19.88 6.48
C SER A 362 -23.42 -19.15 6.51
N VAL A 363 -23.44 -17.87 6.87
CA VAL A 363 -22.22 -17.05 6.97
C VAL A 363 -21.19 -17.75 7.87
N PRO A 364 -19.96 -18.04 7.39
CA PRO A 364 -18.95 -18.76 8.15
C PRO A 364 -18.60 -18.08 9.48
N ASN A 365 -18.38 -18.88 10.53
CA ASN A 365 -18.07 -18.35 11.87
C ASN A 365 -16.78 -17.51 11.89
N GLU A 366 -15.83 -17.81 11.01
CA GLU A 366 -14.58 -17.08 10.83
C GLU A 366 -14.80 -15.58 10.59
N LEU A 367 -15.84 -15.19 9.84
CA LEU A 367 -16.12 -13.77 9.57
C LEU A 367 -16.59 -13.05 10.82
N TYR A 368 -17.39 -13.70 11.67
CA TYR A 368 -17.77 -13.14 12.96
C TYR A 368 -16.56 -12.99 13.89
N MET A 369 -15.61 -13.93 13.86
CA MET A 369 -14.37 -13.84 14.64
C MET A 369 -13.50 -12.68 14.13
N ALA A 370 -13.34 -12.56 12.81
CA ALA A 370 -12.52 -11.53 12.18
C ALA A 370 -13.06 -10.13 12.50
N TRP A 371 -14.36 -9.91 12.35
CA TRP A 371 -14.99 -8.64 12.70
C TRP A 371 -14.99 -8.35 14.20
N ASP A 372 -15.08 -9.36 15.08
CA ASP A 372 -14.94 -9.14 16.53
C ASP A 372 -13.51 -8.76 16.93
N LEU A 373 -12.50 -9.29 16.23
CA LEU A 373 -11.10 -8.84 16.38
C LEU A 373 -10.95 -7.39 15.94
N MET A 374 -11.44 -7.03 14.74
CA MET A 374 -11.39 -5.66 14.24
C MET A 374 -12.15 -4.69 15.16
N ARG A 375 -13.34 -5.08 15.63
CA ARG A 375 -14.15 -4.33 16.58
C ARG A 375 -13.38 -3.96 17.84
N LYS A 376 -12.60 -4.89 18.40
CA LYS A 376 -11.82 -4.66 19.63
C LYS A 376 -10.55 -3.84 19.41
N THR A 377 -10.10 -3.72 18.16
CA THR A 377 -8.78 -3.19 17.80
C THR A 377 -8.90 -2.00 16.86
N VAL A 378 -8.83 -2.20 15.54
CA VAL A 378 -8.82 -1.14 14.52
C VAL A 378 -9.99 -0.17 14.63
N TYR A 379 -11.18 -0.67 15.00
CA TYR A 379 -12.38 0.15 15.15
C TYR A 379 -12.63 0.68 16.57
N ASN A 380 -11.82 0.29 17.55
CA ASN A 380 -11.95 0.76 18.93
C ASN A 380 -10.65 1.38 19.42
N ASN A 381 -10.25 2.49 18.78
CA ASN A 381 -9.12 3.27 19.22
C ASN A 381 -9.43 3.98 20.54
N THR A 382 -8.80 3.52 21.62
CA THR A 382 -8.86 4.17 22.95
C THR A 382 -7.70 5.12 23.20
N ASN A 383 -6.67 5.11 22.34
CA ASN A 383 -5.53 6.01 22.42
C ASN A 383 -5.80 7.29 21.58
N LEU A 384 -6.38 8.30 22.24
CA LEU A 384 -6.79 9.55 21.60
C LEU A 384 -5.65 10.54 21.31
N THR A 385 -4.39 10.10 21.33
CA THR A 385 -3.28 10.86 20.74
C THR A 385 -3.42 10.97 19.23
N THR A 386 -4.04 9.97 18.61
CA THR A 386 -4.45 9.96 17.21
C THR A 386 -5.95 9.78 17.16
N TYR A 387 -6.65 10.77 16.63
CA TYR A 387 -8.09 10.90 16.81
C TYR A 387 -8.86 10.93 15.48
N SER A 388 -8.22 10.54 14.37
CA SER A 388 -8.81 10.45 13.03
C SER A 388 -8.24 9.28 12.24
N VAL A 389 -8.83 9.02 11.08
CA VAL A 389 -8.30 8.08 10.09
C VAL A 389 -6.86 8.44 9.70
N THR A 390 -5.98 7.44 9.68
CA THR A 390 -4.54 7.59 9.37
C THR A 390 -4.19 7.18 7.95
N LYS A 391 -3.02 7.62 7.48
CA LYS A 391 -2.47 7.27 6.16
C LYS A 391 -1.40 6.20 6.24
N SER A 392 -1.30 5.42 5.17
CA SER A 392 -0.10 4.61 4.98
C SER A 392 1.06 5.49 4.57
N ILE A 393 2.26 5.22 5.10
CA ILE A 393 3.43 6.07 4.82
C ILE A 393 3.85 6.06 3.34
N PHE A 394 3.38 5.09 2.55
CA PHE A 394 3.67 5.07 1.11
C PHE A 394 2.98 6.20 0.33
N GLU A 395 1.89 6.76 0.88
CA GLU A 395 1.08 7.80 0.24
C GLU A 395 1.70 9.20 0.41
N ILE A 396 2.56 9.39 1.41
CA ILE A 396 3.20 10.66 1.71
C ILE A 396 4.58 10.76 1.06
N SER A 397 5.03 11.99 0.80
CA SER A 397 6.33 12.25 0.18
C SER A 397 7.48 11.53 0.91
N PRO A 398 8.34 10.77 0.19
CA PRO A 398 9.44 10.01 0.78
C PRO A 398 10.45 10.91 1.51
N ALA A 399 10.89 10.49 2.69
CA ALA A 399 11.93 11.15 3.48
C ALA A 399 12.70 10.13 4.32
N ILE A 400 13.89 10.50 4.82
CA ILE A 400 14.75 9.62 5.66
C ILE A 400 14.32 9.55 7.14
N ASN A 401 13.42 10.43 7.56
CA ASN A 401 12.90 10.53 8.91
C ASN A 401 11.48 11.14 8.90
N GLY A 402 10.82 11.14 10.06
CA GLY A 402 9.56 11.85 10.23
C GLY A 402 8.33 11.26 9.53
N LEU A 403 8.42 10.10 8.87
CA LEU A 403 7.26 9.48 8.19
C LEU A 403 6.39 8.62 9.12
N VAL A 404 6.99 7.92 10.10
CA VAL A 404 6.32 6.91 10.93
C VAL A 404 5.89 7.52 12.26
N GLY A 405 4.67 7.19 12.72
CA GLY A 405 4.20 7.60 14.05
C GLY A 405 3.77 9.07 14.14
N ARG A 406 3.41 9.71 13.03
CA ARG A 406 2.82 11.06 13.06
C ARG A 406 1.49 11.00 13.79
N VAL A 407 1.27 11.94 14.70
CA VAL A 407 0.03 12.12 15.46
C VAL A 407 -0.56 13.51 15.17
N GLY A 408 -1.81 13.75 15.57
CA GLY A 408 -2.50 15.02 15.31
C GLY A 408 -3.33 15.00 14.02
N ARG A 409 -3.64 16.21 13.49
CA ARG A 409 -4.44 16.40 12.27
C ARG A 409 -3.59 16.69 11.04
N PHE A 410 -2.60 17.60 11.17
CA PHE A 410 -1.72 18.02 10.07
C PHE A 410 -0.28 18.26 10.59
N PRO A 411 0.77 17.73 9.92
CA PRO A 411 0.72 16.81 8.80
C PRO A 411 -0.06 15.54 9.16
N THR A 412 -0.71 14.91 8.17
CA THR A 412 -1.67 13.83 8.41
C THR A 412 -1.07 12.70 9.25
N PRO A 413 -1.84 12.13 10.21
CA PRO A 413 -1.31 11.08 11.08
C PRO A 413 -0.99 9.78 10.33
N THR A 414 0.07 9.11 10.77
CA THR A 414 0.59 7.83 10.23
C THR A 414 0.85 6.82 11.35
N SER A 415 0.47 7.15 12.58
CA SER A 415 0.51 6.24 13.72
C SER A 415 -0.43 5.05 13.52
N ILE A 416 0.00 3.89 14.00
CA ILE A 416 -0.82 2.68 14.05
C ILE A 416 -1.08 2.39 15.53
N ASN A 417 -2.35 2.48 15.96
CA ASN A 417 -2.72 2.41 17.39
C ASN A 417 -3.19 1.02 17.84
N TYR A 418 -2.90 -0.01 17.04
CA TYR A 418 -3.24 -1.40 17.32
C TYR A 418 -2.05 -2.30 16.98
N ASP A 419 -2.04 -3.52 17.53
CA ASP A 419 -1.05 -4.52 17.12
C ASP A 419 -1.32 -4.96 15.68
N THR A 420 -0.39 -4.64 14.77
CA THR A 420 -0.47 -4.98 13.34
C THR A 420 -0.61 -6.48 13.06
N SER A 421 -0.22 -7.35 14.00
CA SER A 421 -0.38 -8.80 13.88
C SER A 421 -1.86 -9.22 13.78
N VAL A 422 -2.76 -8.44 14.38
CA VAL A 422 -4.22 -8.68 14.37
C VAL A 422 -4.76 -8.72 12.95
N LEU A 423 -4.31 -7.82 12.06
CA LEU A 423 -4.79 -7.85 10.67
C LEU A 423 -4.27 -9.05 9.88
N THR A 424 -3.16 -9.67 10.29
CA THR A 424 -2.74 -10.96 9.71
C THR A 424 -3.72 -12.07 10.10
N GLU A 425 -4.20 -12.08 11.35
CA GLU A 425 -5.20 -13.04 11.83
C GLU A 425 -6.57 -12.80 11.18
N VAL A 426 -7.04 -11.55 11.12
CA VAL A 426 -8.28 -11.15 10.44
C VAL A 426 -8.25 -11.61 8.98
N TRP A 427 -7.16 -11.33 8.27
CA TRP A 427 -7.01 -11.74 6.88
C TRP A 427 -7.04 -13.27 6.73
N ALA A 428 -6.35 -14.01 7.59
CA ALA A 428 -6.38 -15.47 7.58
C ALA A 428 -7.79 -16.03 7.85
N LEU A 429 -8.57 -15.39 8.73
CA LEU A 429 -9.96 -15.76 9.01
C LEU A 429 -10.86 -15.49 7.80
N PHE A 430 -10.74 -14.34 7.13
CA PHE A 430 -11.46 -14.10 5.87
C PHE A 430 -11.14 -15.19 4.84
N MET A 431 -9.85 -15.50 4.62
CA MET A 431 -9.44 -16.56 3.71
C MET A 431 -9.99 -17.95 4.07
N ASN A 432 -10.04 -18.27 5.37
CA ASN A 432 -10.60 -19.54 5.83
C ASN A 432 -12.12 -19.59 5.65
N ALA A 433 -12.82 -18.48 5.86
CA ALA A 433 -14.26 -18.38 5.60
C ALA A 433 -14.57 -18.74 4.15
N THR A 434 -13.79 -18.21 3.22
CA THR A 434 -14.01 -18.42 1.80
C THR A 434 -13.55 -19.80 1.33
N ARG A 435 -12.54 -20.42 1.94
CA ARG A 435 -12.23 -21.84 1.70
C ARG A 435 -13.40 -22.75 2.07
N LYS A 436 -14.18 -22.38 3.08
CA LYS A 436 -15.39 -23.12 3.49
C LYS A 436 -16.59 -22.79 2.60
N GLU A 437 -16.74 -21.52 2.23
CA GLU A 437 -17.84 -21.03 1.41
C GLU A 437 -17.33 -20.22 0.20
N PRO A 438 -17.04 -20.90 -0.94
CA PRO A 438 -16.56 -20.23 -2.15
C PRO A 438 -17.48 -19.16 -2.71
N SER A 439 -18.79 -19.23 -2.46
CA SER A 439 -19.72 -18.22 -2.98
C SER A 439 -19.57 -16.85 -2.30
N LEU A 440 -18.82 -16.76 -1.20
CA LEU A 440 -18.15 -15.56 -0.63
C LEU A 440 -17.92 -14.43 -1.65
N TRP A 441 -17.28 -14.78 -2.75
CA TRP A 441 -16.76 -13.78 -3.69
C TRP A 441 -17.75 -13.33 -4.75
N HIS A 442 -18.96 -13.87 -4.75
CA HIS A 442 -20.05 -13.27 -5.49
C HIS A 442 -20.75 -12.17 -4.68
N ASN A 443 -20.40 -12.02 -3.39
CA ASN A 443 -20.87 -10.92 -2.56
C ASN A 443 -19.91 -9.71 -2.73
N PRO A 444 -20.36 -8.58 -3.30
CA PRO A 444 -19.51 -7.41 -3.55
C PRO A 444 -18.93 -6.79 -2.27
N ALA A 445 -19.68 -6.84 -1.15
CA ALA A 445 -19.22 -6.30 0.12
C ALA A 445 -18.09 -7.14 0.73
N TYR A 446 -18.14 -8.47 0.55
CA TYR A 446 -17.04 -9.35 0.94
C TYR A 446 -15.77 -9.05 0.14
N GLU A 447 -15.91 -8.86 -1.18
CA GLU A 447 -14.79 -8.52 -2.05
C GLU A 447 -14.15 -7.18 -1.64
N TYR A 448 -14.97 -6.14 -1.44
CA TYR A 448 -14.53 -4.83 -0.97
C TYR A 448 -13.72 -4.95 0.32
N ASP A 449 -14.28 -5.58 1.36
CA ASP A 449 -13.64 -5.67 2.67
C ASP A 449 -12.35 -6.48 2.60
N MET A 450 -12.32 -7.51 1.77
CA MET A 450 -11.14 -8.34 1.58
C MET A 450 -10.00 -7.58 0.89
N VAL A 451 -10.31 -6.71 -0.10
CA VAL A 451 -9.35 -5.78 -0.70
C VAL A 451 -8.87 -4.75 0.33
N ASP A 452 -9.77 -4.15 1.11
CA ASP A 452 -9.43 -3.11 2.09
C ASP A 452 -8.56 -3.64 3.25
N VAL A 453 -8.92 -4.79 3.81
CA VAL A 453 -8.10 -5.49 4.83
C VAL A 453 -6.72 -5.82 4.28
N THR A 454 -6.64 -6.30 3.03
CA THR A 454 -5.35 -6.62 2.40
C THR A 454 -4.52 -5.36 2.16
N ARG A 455 -5.13 -4.27 1.68
CA ARG A 455 -4.48 -2.96 1.54
C ARG A 455 -3.91 -2.48 2.87
N GLN A 456 -4.70 -2.51 3.94
CA GLN A 456 -4.26 -2.07 5.27
C GLN A 456 -3.11 -2.93 5.80
N LEU A 457 -3.18 -4.26 5.64
CA LEU A 457 -2.11 -5.18 6.01
C LEU A 457 -0.79 -4.86 5.28
N MET A 458 -0.86 -4.60 3.98
CA MET A 458 0.31 -4.25 3.17
C MET A 458 0.85 -2.85 3.49
N GLY A 459 -0.04 -1.90 3.80
CA GLY A 459 0.34 -0.57 4.31
C GLY A 459 1.09 -0.65 5.64
N ASN A 460 0.64 -1.52 6.56
CA ASN A 460 1.35 -1.78 7.81
C ASN A 460 2.74 -2.39 7.56
N ALA A 461 2.83 -3.37 6.65
CA ALA A 461 4.10 -4.01 6.28
C ALA A 461 5.10 -3.04 5.65
N PHE A 462 4.60 -2.03 4.92
CA PHE A 462 5.43 -1.01 4.30
C PHE A 462 6.28 -0.24 5.31
N VAL A 463 5.82 -0.06 6.56
CA VAL A 463 6.59 0.57 7.64
C VAL A 463 7.89 -0.19 7.94
N LYS A 464 7.81 -1.52 7.97
CA LYS A 464 8.99 -2.39 8.17
C LYS A 464 9.91 -2.34 6.97
N VAL A 465 9.37 -2.45 5.75
CA VAL A 465 10.17 -2.41 4.51
C VAL A 465 10.90 -1.07 4.35
N TYR A 466 10.25 0.04 4.69
CA TYR A 466 10.87 1.36 4.78
C TYR A 466 12.00 1.39 5.82
N SER A 467 11.76 0.86 7.02
CA SER A 467 12.77 0.82 8.08
C SER A 467 14.00 0.01 7.67
N ASP A 468 13.80 -1.09 6.94
CA ASP A 468 14.87 -1.95 6.41
C ASP A 468 15.67 -1.27 5.28
N LEU A 469 15.06 -0.34 4.54
CA LEU A 469 15.77 0.53 3.59
C LEU A 469 16.62 1.58 4.32
N ILE A 470 16.07 2.23 5.34
CA ILE A 470 16.72 3.35 6.03
C ILE A 470 17.86 2.90 6.95
N SER A 471 17.73 1.73 7.59
CA SER A 471 18.74 1.20 8.51
C SER A 471 20.16 1.09 7.89
N PRO A 472 20.38 0.41 6.75
CA PRO A 472 21.69 0.34 6.13
C PRO A 472 22.16 1.70 5.60
N TRP A 473 21.26 2.55 5.09
CA TRP A 473 21.59 3.91 4.66
C TRP A 473 22.15 4.77 5.82
N LYS A 474 21.63 4.58 7.03
CA LYS A 474 22.13 5.22 8.26
C LYS A 474 23.43 4.62 8.79
N SER A 475 23.95 3.55 8.19
CA SER A 475 25.20 2.91 8.59
C SER A 475 26.38 3.33 7.71
N GLU A 476 27.61 3.30 8.27
CA GLU A 476 28.85 3.60 7.54
C GLU A 476 29.48 2.37 6.86
N LYS A 477 28.71 1.30 6.61
CA LYS A 477 29.22 0.05 6.03
C LYS A 477 29.67 0.21 4.58
N GLU A 478 30.74 -0.51 4.19
CA GLU A 478 31.26 -0.52 2.80
C GLU A 478 30.23 -0.99 1.77
N ASN A 479 29.33 -1.92 2.14
CA ASN A 479 28.32 -2.49 1.23
C ASN A 479 26.99 -1.69 1.21
N ARG A 480 26.96 -0.46 1.73
CA ARG A 480 25.74 0.36 1.88
C ARG A 480 24.93 0.48 0.59
N THR A 481 25.58 0.84 -0.52
CA THR A 481 24.86 1.10 -1.78
C THR A 481 24.15 -0.15 -2.29
N ALA A 482 24.77 -1.33 -2.23
CA ALA A 482 24.12 -2.57 -2.66
C ALA A 482 22.94 -2.95 -1.75
N GLU A 483 23.07 -2.74 -0.43
CA GLU A 483 21.98 -2.98 0.52
C GLU A 483 20.81 -2.01 0.29
N VAL A 484 21.07 -0.71 0.16
CA VAL A 484 20.05 0.31 -0.14
C VAL A 484 19.31 0.00 -1.43
N THR A 485 20.03 -0.36 -2.51
CA THR A 485 19.40 -0.76 -3.78
C THR A 485 18.54 -2.02 -3.61
N SER A 486 19.03 -3.04 -2.89
CA SER A 486 18.28 -4.29 -2.66
C SER A 486 17.01 -4.07 -1.81
N HIS A 487 17.11 -3.29 -0.73
CA HIS A 487 15.97 -2.97 0.12
C HIS A 487 15.00 -2.01 -0.58
N GLY A 488 15.51 -1.06 -1.36
CA GLY A 488 14.72 -0.17 -2.19
C GLY A 488 13.91 -0.92 -3.24
N GLN A 489 14.49 -1.92 -3.90
CA GLN A 489 13.73 -2.75 -4.85
C GLN A 489 12.59 -3.50 -4.16
N ARG A 490 12.79 -4.03 -2.94
CA ARG A 490 11.71 -4.69 -2.18
C ARG A 490 10.55 -3.73 -1.87
N LEU A 491 10.88 -2.48 -1.54
CA LEU A 491 9.90 -1.41 -1.33
C LEU A 491 9.10 -1.14 -2.60
N LEU A 492 9.77 -0.94 -3.74
CA LEU A 492 9.12 -0.68 -5.03
C LEU A 492 8.26 -1.86 -5.51
N ASP A 493 8.69 -3.08 -5.22
CA ASP A 493 7.90 -4.25 -5.54
C ASP A 493 6.64 -4.36 -4.66
N LEU A 494 6.74 -4.01 -3.37
CA LEU A 494 5.58 -3.97 -2.48
C LEU A 494 4.54 -2.96 -3.00
N LEU A 495 4.96 -1.77 -3.46
CA LEU A 495 4.05 -0.82 -4.11
C LEU A 495 3.38 -1.40 -5.35
N ALA A 496 4.12 -2.13 -6.19
CA ALA A 496 3.53 -2.79 -7.36
C ALA A 496 2.50 -3.87 -6.95
N ALA A 497 2.74 -4.58 -5.85
CA ALA A 497 1.80 -5.55 -5.32
C ALA A 497 0.54 -4.88 -4.73
N ILE A 498 0.70 -3.75 -4.02
CA ILE A 498 -0.43 -2.95 -3.50
C ILE A 498 -1.30 -2.47 -4.66
N ASP A 499 -0.70 -1.86 -5.69
CA ASP A 499 -1.41 -1.42 -6.90
C ASP A 499 -2.23 -2.56 -7.53
N LYS A 500 -1.67 -3.77 -7.57
CA LYS A 500 -2.37 -4.93 -8.11
C LYS A 500 -3.56 -5.38 -7.26
N VAL A 501 -3.41 -5.41 -5.93
CA VAL A 501 -4.52 -5.72 -5.02
C VAL A 501 -5.66 -4.73 -5.20
N LEU A 502 -5.33 -3.43 -5.22
CA LEU A 502 -6.31 -2.37 -5.41
C LEU A 502 -7.00 -2.46 -6.78
N SER A 503 -6.28 -2.88 -7.83
CA SER A 503 -6.82 -2.99 -9.20
C SER A 503 -7.94 -4.03 -9.34
N CYS A 504 -8.17 -4.81 -8.29
CA CYS A 504 -9.14 -5.88 -8.28
C CYS A 504 -10.55 -5.41 -7.95
N ASN A 505 -10.73 -4.17 -7.47
CA ASN A 505 -12.04 -3.62 -7.17
C ASN A 505 -12.11 -2.15 -7.61
N GLU A 506 -13.19 -1.78 -8.30
CA GLU A 506 -13.33 -0.46 -8.93
C GLU A 506 -13.40 0.71 -7.94
N ASN A 507 -13.80 0.45 -6.69
CA ASN A 507 -13.85 1.45 -5.61
C ASN A 507 -12.45 1.91 -5.17
N PHE A 508 -11.38 1.23 -5.62
CA PHE A 508 -10.00 1.59 -5.34
C PHE A 508 -9.24 1.98 -6.62
N SER A 509 -9.89 2.66 -7.57
CA SER A 509 -9.32 2.95 -8.89
C SER A 509 -9.22 4.44 -9.20
N LEU A 510 -8.00 4.88 -9.57
CA LEU A 510 -7.77 6.22 -10.11
C LEU A 510 -8.53 6.46 -11.43
N SER A 511 -8.69 5.41 -12.25
CA SER A 511 -9.34 5.56 -13.55
C SER A 511 -10.81 5.92 -13.40
N THR A 512 -11.48 5.41 -12.37
CA THR A 512 -12.88 5.73 -12.07
C THR A 512 -13.01 7.23 -11.78
N TRP A 513 -12.20 7.74 -10.85
CA TRP A 513 -12.17 9.17 -10.50
C TRP A 513 -11.87 10.10 -11.68
N ILE A 514 -10.85 9.77 -12.48
CA ILE A 514 -10.48 10.57 -13.67
C ILE A 514 -11.57 10.51 -14.73
N SER A 515 -12.18 9.34 -14.97
CA SER A 515 -13.23 9.21 -15.99
C SER A 515 -14.46 10.03 -15.60
N SER A 516 -14.91 9.94 -14.34
CA SER A 516 -15.99 10.78 -13.82
C SER A 516 -15.69 12.28 -14.00
N ALA A 517 -14.45 12.72 -13.75
CA ALA A 517 -14.07 14.10 -13.97
C ALA A 517 -14.13 14.51 -15.45
N ARG A 518 -13.59 13.68 -16.35
CA ARG A 518 -13.59 13.95 -17.80
C ARG A 518 -15.00 13.91 -18.40
N ASP A 519 -15.92 13.13 -17.86
CA ASP A 519 -17.29 13.04 -18.38
C ASP A 519 -18.08 14.35 -18.22
N TRP A 520 -17.65 15.24 -17.33
CA TRP A 520 -18.20 16.60 -17.22
C TRP A 520 -17.73 17.56 -18.33
N GLY A 521 -16.69 17.21 -19.09
CA GLY A 521 -16.12 18.05 -20.15
C GLY A 521 -16.74 17.78 -21.53
N ASP A 522 -17.24 18.81 -22.18
CA ASP A 522 -17.80 18.77 -23.54
C ASP A 522 -16.75 18.95 -24.66
N THR A 523 -15.59 19.49 -24.31
CA THR A 523 -14.44 19.76 -25.18
C THR A 523 -13.19 19.11 -24.60
N MET A 524 -12.17 18.83 -25.43
CA MET A 524 -10.94 18.20 -24.94
C MET A 524 -10.26 19.05 -23.86
N GLU A 525 -10.26 20.37 -24.05
CA GLU A 525 -9.72 21.34 -23.10
C GLU A 525 -10.45 21.28 -21.74
N ALA A 526 -11.79 21.17 -21.74
CA ALA A 526 -12.57 21.01 -20.51
C ALA A 526 -12.30 19.65 -19.83
N LYS A 527 -12.20 18.57 -20.61
CA LYS A 527 -11.86 17.24 -20.08
C LYS A 527 -10.49 17.24 -19.41
N ASP A 528 -9.48 17.81 -20.06
CA ASP A 528 -8.12 17.89 -19.53
C ASP A 528 -8.05 18.79 -18.29
N PHE A 529 -8.82 19.89 -18.24
CA PHE A 529 -8.94 20.73 -17.06
C PHE A 529 -9.58 20.00 -15.86
N PHE A 530 -10.65 19.23 -16.08
CA PHE A 530 -11.28 18.47 -15.00
C PHE A 530 -10.42 17.30 -14.53
N GLU A 531 -9.71 16.62 -15.44
CA GLU A 531 -8.70 15.63 -15.05
C GLU A 531 -7.56 16.26 -14.24
N TYR A 532 -7.06 17.42 -14.64
CA TYR A 532 -6.05 18.15 -13.85
C TYR A 532 -6.56 18.43 -12.44
N ASN A 533 -7.80 18.88 -12.28
CA ASN A 533 -8.41 19.13 -10.97
C ASN A 533 -8.49 17.84 -10.13
N ALA A 534 -8.96 16.75 -10.75
CA ALA A 534 -9.08 15.44 -10.12
C ALA A 534 -7.73 14.90 -9.62
N ARG A 535 -6.68 15.03 -10.45
CA ARG A 535 -5.29 14.68 -10.13
C ARG A 535 -4.72 15.57 -9.03
N ASN A 536 -4.85 16.87 -9.19
CA ASN A 536 -4.24 17.84 -8.28
C ASN A 536 -4.80 17.69 -6.87
N GLN A 537 -6.12 17.55 -6.71
CA GLN A 537 -6.75 17.44 -5.40
C GLN A 537 -6.17 16.27 -4.58
N ILE A 538 -6.04 15.09 -5.18
CA ILE A 538 -5.58 13.88 -4.50
C ILE A 538 -4.05 13.80 -4.36
N THR A 539 -3.30 14.79 -4.88
CA THR A 539 -1.84 14.84 -4.77
C THR A 539 -1.34 16.19 -4.24
N LEU A 540 -1.11 17.20 -5.08
CA LEU A 540 -0.45 18.45 -4.69
C LEU A 540 -1.39 19.41 -3.96
N TRP A 541 -2.70 19.26 -4.17
CA TRP A 541 -3.81 20.05 -3.64
C TRP A 541 -3.82 21.53 -4.06
N GLY A 542 -2.66 22.11 -4.35
CA GLY A 542 -2.51 23.45 -4.91
C GLY A 542 -1.53 23.48 -6.07
N PRO A 543 -1.34 24.67 -6.69
CA PRO A 543 -0.48 24.83 -7.87
C PRO A 543 0.99 24.51 -7.62
N ASN A 544 1.47 24.65 -6.38
CA ASN A 544 2.85 24.36 -6.00
C ASN A 544 2.91 23.42 -4.78
N GLY A 545 1.97 22.50 -4.64
CA GLY A 545 2.01 21.53 -3.55
C GLY A 545 1.75 22.12 -2.16
N GLU A 546 0.94 23.16 -2.06
CA GLU A 546 0.67 23.91 -0.83
C GLU A 546 0.17 23.03 0.33
N ILE A 547 -0.62 21.99 0.02
CA ILE A 547 -1.11 21.01 0.99
C ILE A 547 -0.92 19.59 0.45
N SER A 548 0.31 19.33 0.00
CA SER A 548 0.67 18.06 -0.64
C SER A 548 0.27 16.84 0.19
N ASP A 549 -0.25 15.84 -0.51
CA ASP A 549 -0.75 14.58 -0.02
C ASP A 549 -1.84 14.71 1.05
N TYR A 550 -2.56 15.85 1.17
CA TYR A 550 -3.66 15.98 2.14
C TYR A 550 -4.82 15.04 1.83
N ALA A 551 -5.19 14.95 0.56
CA ALA A 551 -6.29 14.09 0.10
C ALA A 551 -5.79 12.87 -0.69
N SER A 552 -4.57 12.41 -0.40
CA SER A 552 -4.01 11.17 -0.96
C SER A 552 -4.99 10.00 -0.85
N LYS A 553 -4.92 9.11 -1.84
CA LYS A 553 -5.71 7.88 -1.89
C LYS A 553 -4.81 6.69 -2.11
N ALA A 554 -5.16 5.54 -1.54
CA ALA A 554 -4.56 4.26 -1.90
C ALA A 554 -5.38 3.63 -3.04
N TRP A 555 -5.23 4.18 -4.25
CA TRP A 555 -5.90 3.70 -5.46
C TRP A 555 -4.94 3.08 -6.48
N ALA A 556 -5.39 2.01 -7.14
CA ALA A 556 -4.72 1.45 -8.32
C ALA A 556 -4.57 2.51 -9.41
N GLY A 557 -3.46 2.45 -10.13
CA GLY A 557 -3.06 3.49 -11.07
C GLY A 557 -2.38 4.67 -10.38
N LEU A 558 -2.89 5.14 -9.24
CA LEU A 558 -2.22 6.18 -8.45
C LEU A 558 -0.96 5.63 -7.76
N ILE A 559 -1.02 4.43 -7.19
CA ILE A 559 0.18 3.77 -6.65
C ILE A 559 1.26 3.62 -7.73
N SER A 560 0.92 3.00 -8.86
CA SER A 560 1.89 2.70 -9.92
C SER A 560 2.41 3.93 -10.67
N SER A 561 1.58 4.97 -10.87
CA SER A 561 1.95 6.13 -11.67
C SER A 561 2.41 7.36 -10.89
N TYR A 562 2.10 7.47 -9.58
CA TYR A 562 2.49 8.62 -8.76
C TYR A 562 3.38 8.21 -7.59
N TYR A 563 2.92 7.36 -6.66
CA TYR A 563 3.71 7.05 -5.46
C TYR A 563 4.96 6.21 -5.76
N LYS A 564 4.84 5.15 -6.55
CA LYS A 564 5.98 4.29 -6.90
C LYS A 564 7.12 5.06 -7.58
N PRO A 565 6.87 5.95 -8.57
CA PRO A 565 7.90 6.83 -9.09
C PRO A 565 8.56 7.73 -8.04
N ARG A 566 7.81 8.36 -7.12
CA ARG A 566 8.42 9.15 -6.03
C ARG A 566 9.36 8.31 -5.16
N TRP A 567 8.91 7.12 -4.76
CA TRP A 567 9.74 6.19 -4.00
C TRP A 567 10.95 5.70 -4.81
N SER A 568 10.84 5.59 -6.14
CA SER A 568 11.96 5.23 -7.01
C SER A 568 13.00 6.33 -7.06
N ILE A 569 12.58 7.59 -7.20
CA ILE A 569 13.46 8.77 -7.13
C ILE A 569 14.21 8.78 -5.80
N PHE A 570 13.48 8.54 -4.70
CA PHE A 570 14.06 8.46 -3.36
C PHE A 570 15.09 7.34 -3.22
N VAL A 571 14.74 6.11 -3.61
CA VAL A 571 15.65 4.94 -3.55
C VAL A 571 16.92 5.19 -4.36
N GLN A 572 16.78 5.73 -5.58
CA GLN A 572 17.93 6.06 -6.43
C GLN A 572 18.80 7.13 -5.75
N TYR A 573 18.19 8.18 -5.21
CA TYR A 573 18.91 9.25 -4.52
C TYR A 573 19.69 8.73 -3.31
N LEU A 574 19.10 7.82 -2.51
CA LEU A 574 19.80 7.19 -1.38
C LEU A 574 20.92 6.24 -1.83
N GLY A 575 20.79 5.60 -2.99
CA GLY A 575 21.84 4.74 -3.56
C GLY A 575 23.06 5.52 -4.03
N GLU A 576 22.83 6.71 -4.60
CA GLU A 576 23.86 7.63 -5.12
C GLU A 576 24.54 8.45 -4.02
N LYS A 577 23.80 8.87 -2.99
CA LYS A 577 24.28 9.76 -1.92
C LYS A 577 24.67 8.99 -0.66
N ASN A 578 25.54 9.59 0.15
CA ASN A 578 25.86 9.17 1.51
C ASN A 578 25.36 10.22 2.52
N GLN A 579 25.58 10.01 3.82
CA GLN A 579 25.09 10.96 4.83
C GLN A 579 25.67 12.38 4.69
N THR A 580 26.91 12.52 4.25
CA THR A 580 27.56 13.83 4.11
C THR A 580 27.17 14.58 2.83
N SER A 581 26.71 13.86 1.81
CA SER A 581 26.27 14.41 0.52
C SER A 581 24.74 14.46 0.35
N TYR A 582 23.99 13.93 1.32
CA TYR A 582 22.54 14.02 1.33
C TYR A 582 22.09 15.47 1.44
N ASN A 583 21.22 15.90 0.52
CA ASN A 583 20.62 17.21 0.52
C ASN A 583 19.10 17.08 0.35
N GLU A 584 18.37 17.39 1.41
CA GLU A 584 16.91 17.31 1.44
C GLU A 584 16.27 18.21 0.38
N THR A 585 16.76 19.45 0.22
CA THR A 585 16.25 20.39 -0.79
C THR A 585 16.49 19.90 -2.23
N GLU A 586 17.59 19.20 -2.49
CA GLU A 586 17.85 18.58 -3.81
C GLU A 586 16.86 17.45 -4.10
N LEU A 587 16.57 16.60 -3.10
CA LEU A 587 15.59 15.53 -3.20
C LEU A 587 14.17 16.09 -3.40
N GLU A 588 13.77 17.07 -2.59
CA GLU A 588 12.48 17.77 -2.71
C GLU A 588 12.32 18.40 -4.09
N GLY A 589 13.38 19.00 -4.65
CA GLY A 589 13.37 19.55 -6.01
C GLY A 589 13.10 18.48 -7.08
N LYS A 590 13.78 17.32 -7.00
CA LYS A 590 13.56 16.19 -7.92
C LYS A 590 12.15 15.60 -7.81
N LEU A 591 11.65 15.45 -6.59
CA LEU A 591 10.29 14.99 -6.33
C LEU A 591 9.28 15.98 -6.91
N ARG A 592 9.47 17.28 -6.65
CA ARG A 592 8.56 18.32 -7.10
C ARG A 592 8.50 18.44 -8.62
N GLU A 593 9.63 18.34 -9.31
CA GLU A 593 9.68 18.33 -10.77
C GLU A 593 8.82 17.19 -11.34
N PHE A 594 8.97 15.98 -10.80
CA PHE A 594 8.14 14.84 -11.16
C PHE A 594 6.65 15.09 -10.84
N GLU A 595 6.33 15.53 -9.62
CA GLU A 595 4.95 15.70 -9.16
C GLU A 595 4.18 16.73 -9.99
N LEU A 596 4.83 17.85 -10.36
CA LEU A 596 4.26 18.87 -11.25
C LEU A 596 4.02 18.30 -12.65
N SER A 597 5.00 17.57 -13.21
CA SER A 597 4.86 16.95 -14.53
C SER A 597 3.74 15.90 -14.58
N TRP A 598 3.47 15.22 -13.47
CA TRP A 598 2.41 14.22 -13.38
C TRP A 598 1.02 14.84 -13.45
N GLN A 599 0.85 16.08 -12.96
CA GLN A 599 -0.44 16.78 -13.02
C GLN A 599 -0.89 17.06 -14.46
N GLU A 600 0.07 17.32 -15.35
CA GLU A 600 -0.17 17.74 -16.74
C GLU A 600 -0.26 16.55 -17.72
N GLN A 601 -0.18 15.31 -17.21
CA GLN A 601 -0.36 14.13 -18.06
C GLN A 601 -1.82 14.03 -18.51
N SER A 602 -2.10 14.36 -19.77
CA SER A 602 -3.34 13.93 -20.43
C SER A 602 -3.14 12.50 -20.90
N ARG A 603 -3.78 11.55 -20.20
CA ARG A 603 -3.99 10.23 -20.77
C ARG A 603 -5.46 10.18 -21.11
N GLU A 604 -5.81 9.70 -22.32
CA GLU A 604 -7.08 8.98 -22.38
C GLU A 604 -7.02 7.96 -21.23
N PRO A 605 -8.06 7.88 -20.37
CA PRO A 605 -8.07 6.86 -19.34
C PRO A 605 -7.70 5.58 -20.07
N VAL A 606 -6.67 4.88 -19.57
CA VAL A 606 -6.38 3.53 -20.06
C VAL A 606 -7.62 2.76 -19.68
N GLY A 607 -8.60 2.79 -20.58
CA GLY A 607 -9.92 2.23 -20.40
C GLY A 607 -9.65 0.80 -20.02
N HIS A 608 -10.25 0.40 -18.89
CA HIS A 608 -10.02 -0.86 -18.21
C HIS A 608 -9.18 -1.82 -19.04
N GLN A 609 -7.88 -1.88 -18.74
CA GLN A 609 -6.98 -2.86 -19.37
C GLN A 609 -7.40 -4.31 -19.06
N TYR A 610 -8.59 -4.53 -18.49
CA TYR A 610 -9.36 -5.75 -18.64
C TYR A 610 -9.42 -6.21 -20.11
N LEU A 611 -9.75 -5.36 -21.10
CA LEU A 611 -10.00 -5.84 -22.47
C LEU A 611 -8.74 -6.04 -23.34
N GLU A 612 -7.72 -5.18 -23.23
CA GLU A 612 -6.48 -5.36 -24.01
C GLU A 612 -5.60 -6.52 -23.48
N ILE A 613 -5.63 -6.76 -22.16
CA ILE A 613 -5.01 -7.95 -21.57
C ILE A 613 -5.81 -9.20 -22.00
N MET A 614 -7.14 -9.12 -22.10
CA MET A 614 -7.98 -10.21 -22.63
C MET A 614 -7.65 -10.55 -24.10
N PHE A 615 -7.49 -9.55 -24.99
CA PHE A 615 -7.17 -9.81 -26.40
C PHE A 615 -5.73 -10.31 -26.62
N LYS A 616 -4.75 -9.89 -25.79
CA LYS A 616 -3.39 -10.45 -25.83
C LYS A 616 -3.32 -11.89 -25.27
N ILE A 617 -4.20 -12.25 -24.33
CA ILE A 617 -4.33 -13.62 -23.82
C ILE A 617 -4.90 -14.55 -24.90
N GLU A 618 -5.88 -14.09 -25.69
CA GLU A 618 -6.46 -14.85 -26.80
C GLU A 618 -5.45 -15.16 -27.92
N ALA A 619 -4.54 -14.21 -28.22
CA ALA A 619 -3.48 -14.39 -29.21
C ALA A 619 -2.35 -15.33 -28.75
N THR A 620 -2.22 -15.59 -27.44
CA THR A 620 -1.11 -16.37 -26.87
C THR A 620 -1.51 -17.84 -26.60
N TYR A 621 -2.80 -18.15 -26.41
CA TYR A 621 -3.28 -19.51 -26.10
C TYR A 621 -4.61 -19.85 -26.81
N PRO A 622 -4.59 -20.25 -28.10
CA PRO A 622 -5.78 -20.41 -28.96
C PRO A 622 -6.69 -21.62 -28.65
N ALA A 623 -6.51 -22.31 -27.52
CA ALA A 623 -7.21 -23.57 -27.21
C ALA A 623 -8.51 -23.39 -26.38
N ILE A 624 -8.99 -22.16 -26.15
CA ILE A 624 -10.16 -21.91 -25.30
C ILE A 624 -11.22 -21.16 -26.13
N THR A 625 -12.25 -21.87 -26.58
CA THR A 625 -13.31 -21.32 -27.45
C THR A 625 -14.44 -20.63 -26.67
N PHE A 626 -14.93 -19.55 -27.28
CA PHE A 626 -15.90 -18.52 -26.84
C PHE A 626 -17.22 -18.96 -26.15
N GLN A 627 -17.53 -20.25 -26.10
CA GLN A 627 -18.83 -20.75 -25.63
C GLN A 627 -18.87 -21.05 -24.12
N ASN A 628 -17.71 -21.17 -23.47
CA ASN A 628 -17.61 -21.31 -22.00
C ASN A 628 -17.45 -19.95 -21.27
N TYR A 629 -17.51 -18.84 -22.00
CA TYR A 629 -17.19 -17.51 -21.48
C TYR A 629 -18.31 -16.89 -20.63
N TYR A 630 -19.56 -17.34 -20.81
CA TYR A 630 -20.70 -16.85 -20.03
C TYR A 630 -20.89 -17.55 -18.68
N GLU A 631 -20.20 -18.67 -18.42
CA GLU A 631 -20.19 -19.35 -17.12
C GLU A 631 -19.03 -18.89 -16.21
N LEU A 632 -18.17 -17.97 -16.68
CA LEU A 632 -16.94 -17.51 -16.00
C LEU A 632 -17.04 -16.09 -15.40
N ARG A 633 -18.24 -15.63 -15.00
CA ARG A 633 -18.41 -14.42 -14.16
C ARG A 633 -17.91 -14.58 -12.70
N SER A 634 -17.15 -15.63 -12.41
CA SER A 634 -16.55 -15.91 -11.11
C SER A 634 -15.06 -15.58 -11.10
N THR A 635 -14.66 -14.31 -10.98
CA THR A 635 -13.26 -13.99 -10.67
C THR A 635 -13.13 -12.91 -9.63
N HIS A 636 -13.61 -13.18 -8.42
CA HIS A 636 -13.23 -12.39 -7.25
C HIS A 636 -12.58 -13.28 -6.15
N PHE A 637 -12.87 -14.59 -6.10
CA PHE A 637 -12.14 -15.58 -5.25
C PHE A 637 -10.70 -15.76 -5.64
N GLU A 638 -10.62 -15.92 -6.91
CA GLU A 638 -9.49 -15.84 -7.76
C GLU A 638 -8.68 -14.56 -7.44
N ILE A 639 -9.18 -13.43 -6.96
CA ILE A 639 -8.39 -12.19 -6.99
C ILE A 639 -7.32 -11.99 -5.91
N ILE A 640 -7.39 -12.53 -4.69
CA ILE A 640 -6.35 -12.29 -3.65
C ILE A 640 -5.39 -13.48 -3.50
N LEU A 641 -5.90 -14.71 -3.67
CA LEU A 641 -5.05 -15.88 -3.91
C LEU A 641 -4.55 -15.97 -5.36
N LEU A 642 -5.21 -15.35 -6.36
CA LEU A 642 -4.62 -15.05 -7.67
C LEU A 642 -4.01 -13.65 -7.79
N VAL A 643 -4.05 -12.77 -6.82
CA VAL A 643 -2.94 -11.82 -6.71
C VAL A 643 -1.73 -12.69 -6.38
N ALA A 644 -1.74 -13.53 -5.35
CA ALA A 644 -0.65 -14.50 -5.16
C ALA A 644 -0.50 -15.60 -6.25
N GLY A 645 -1.44 -15.76 -7.19
CA GLY A 645 -1.61 -16.93 -8.08
C GLY A 645 -1.72 -16.63 -9.60
N ARG A 646 -2.14 -15.42 -9.99
CA ARG A 646 -2.12 -14.74 -11.32
C ARG A 646 -1.08 -13.61 -11.35
N LEU A 647 -0.48 -13.19 -10.23
CA LEU A 647 0.82 -12.52 -10.32
C LEU A 647 1.77 -13.50 -11.01
N GLY A 648 2.43 -13.03 -12.05
CA GLY A 648 3.61 -13.70 -12.58
C GLY A 648 4.58 -14.02 -11.44
N LEU A 649 5.51 -14.92 -11.70
CA LEU A 649 6.39 -15.43 -10.66
C LEU A 649 7.11 -14.32 -9.86
N SER A 650 7.46 -13.21 -10.52
CA SER A 650 8.17 -12.07 -9.93
C SER A 650 7.36 -11.31 -8.85
N PRO A 651 6.17 -10.72 -9.12
CA PRO A 651 5.44 -10.02 -8.06
C PRO A 651 4.97 -10.94 -6.91
N ARG A 652 4.79 -12.23 -7.16
CA ARG A 652 4.49 -13.23 -6.12
C ARG A 652 5.66 -13.41 -5.15
N CYS A 653 6.88 -13.52 -5.69
CA CYS A 653 8.09 -13.49 -4.87
C CYS A 653 8.17 -12.20 -4.08
N SER A 654 7.83 -11.06 -4.68
CA SER A 654 7.81 -9.78 -3.99
C SER A 654 6.79 -9.69 -2.85
N PHE A 655 5.58 -10.24 -3.06
CA PHE A 655 4.55 -10.33 -2.03
C PHE A 655 5.01 -11.21 -0.86
N LEU A 656 5.59 -12.38 -1.14
CA LEU A 656 6.20 -13.22 -0.10
C LEU A 656 7.34 -12.49 0.63
N ARG A 657 8.20 -11.75 -0.07
CA ARG A 657 9.29 -10.97 0.56
C ARG A 657 8.75 -9.95 1.55
N ALA A 658 7.62 -9.32 1.25
CA ALA A 658 7.01 -8.32 2.11
C ALA A 658 6.24 -8.95 3.29
N LEU A 659 5.60 -10.11 3.07
CA LEU A 659 4.78 -10.81 4.05
C LEU A 659 5.12 -12.33 4.09
N PRO A 660 6.29 -12.72 4.63
CA PRO A 660 6.75 -14.11 4.63
C PRO A 660 5.76 -15.11 5.24
N GLN A 661 5.02 -14.68 6.26
CA GLN A 661 4.01 -15.45 6.98
C GLN A 661 2.85 -15.92 6.06
N VAL A 662 2.59 -15.23 4.95
CA VAL A 662 1.52 -15.58 4.00
C VAL A 662 1.86 -16.84 3.19
N ALA A 663 3.13 -17.28 3.17
CA ALA A 663 3.52 -18.52 2.50
C ALA A 663 2.70 -19.73 2.98
N THR A 664 2.36 -19.78 4.27
CA THR A 664 1.54 -20.84 4.89
C THR A 664 0.15 -21.00 4.29
N LEU A 665 -0.29 -20.02 3.50
CA LEU A 665 -1.63 -19.96 2.91
C LEU A 665 -1.63 -20.29 1.42
N PHE A 666 -0.45 -20.50 0.81
CA PHE A 666 -0.29 -20.93 -0.57
C PHE A 666 -0.65 -22.42 -0.75
N SER A 667 -1.37 -22.73 -1.83
CA SER A 667 -1.65 -24.12 -2.26
C SER A 667 -0.58 -24.65 -3.21
N SER A 668 -0.62 -25.95 -3.53
CA SER A 668 0.29 -26.58 -4.52
C SER A 668 0.29 -25.90 -5.89
N ALA A 669 -0.84 -25.33 -6.32
CA ALA A 669 -0.95 -24.55 -7.55
C ALA A 669 -0.08 -23.28 -7.52
N HIS A 670 0.12 -22.67 -6.35
CA HIS A 670 0.92 -21.46 -6.20
C HIS A 670 2.42 -21.74 -6.27
N PHE A 671 2.86 -22.88 -5.75
CA PHE A 671 4.25 -23.31 -5.79
C PHE A 671 4.66 -23.92 -7.14
N SER A 672 3.70 -24.36 -7.95
CA SER A 672 3.93 -25.01 -9.25
C SER A 672 4.01 -24.07 -10.45
N MET A 673 3.84 -22.75 -10.27
CA MET A 673 4.02 -21.78 -11.36
C MET A 673 5.47 -21.74 -11.87
N ARG A 674 5.62 -21.36 -13.13
CA ARG A 674 6.89 -21.36 -13.88
C ARG A 674 7.08 -20.02 -14.61
N ASN A 675 8.29 -19.47 -14.59
CA ASN A 675 8.67 -18.42 -15.55
C ASN A 675 9.17 -19.06 -16.87
N GLU A 676 9.63 -18.24 -17.82
CA GLU A 676 10.17 -18.69 -19.11
C GLU A 676 11.27 -19.76 -18.96
N PRO A 677 12.30 -19.59 -18.10
CA PRO A 677 13.26 -20.65 -17.75
C PRO A 677 12.69 -21.90 -17.06
N GLY A 678 11.41 -21.91 -16.69
CA GLY A 678 10.83 -22.98 -15.87
C GLY A 678 11.17 -22.88 -14.37
N ASN A 679 11.67 -21.76 -13.88
CA ASN A 679 11.90 -21.58 -12.45
C ASN A 679 10.57 -21.45 -11.72
N SER A 680 10.47 -22.03 -10.51
CA SER A 680 9.37 -21.80 -9.58
C SER A 680 9.72 -20.73 -8.54
N ILE A 681 8.79 -20.41 -7.64
CA ILE A 681 9.07 -19.49 -6.52
C ILE A 681 10.24 -19.97 -5.66
N LEU A 682 10.37 -21.29 -5.47
CA LEU A 682 11.47 -21.87 -4.72
C LEU A 682 12.81 -21.67 -5.45
N HIS A 683 12.84 -21.80 -6.78
CA HIS A 683 14.05 -21.56 -7.58
C HIS A 683 14.48 -20.09 -7.54
N ILE A 684 13.53 -19.15 -7.65
CA ILE A 684 13.85 -17.72 -7.57
C ILE A 684 14.40 -17.37 -6.19
N LEU A 685 13.72 -17.82 -5.12
CA LEU A 685 14.16 -17.55 -3.75
C LEU A 685 15.51 -18.19 -3.43
N ALA A 686 15.79 -19.36 -4.02
CA ALA A 686 17.08 -20.05 -3.92
C ALA A 686 18.22 -19.27 -4.58
N VAL A 687 18.04 -18.83 -5.83
CA VAL A 687 19.06 -18.04 -6.57
C VAL A 687 19.33 -16.69 -5.90
N GLU A 688 18.31 -16.08 -5.28
CA GLU A 688 18.44 -14.78 -4.60
C GLU A 688 19.17 -14.85 -3.25
N GLY A 689 19.49 -16.04 -2.73
CA GLY A 689 20.18 -16.21 -1.45
C GLY A 689 19.34 -15.82 -0.21
N LYS A 690 18.00 -15.77 -0.33
CA LYS A 690 17.08 -15.38 0.76
C LYS A 690 16.56 -16.59 1.53
N HIS A 691 17.47 -17.32 2.18
CA HIS A 691 17.16 -18.65 2.75
C HIS A 691 16.10 -18.62 3.87
N GLU A 692 16.07 -17.61 4.75
CA GLU A 692 14.99 -17.48 5.76
C GLU A 692 13.59 -17.36 5.14
N LEU A 693 13.50 -16.70 3.98
CA LEU A 693 12.26 -16.54 3.24
C LEU A 693 11.86 -17.82 2.52
N LEU A 694 12.83 -18.58 2.01
CA LEU A 694 12.64 -19.87 1.35
C LEU A 694 12.07 -20.93 2.31
N LEU A 695 12.40 -20.85 3.59
CA LEU A 695 11.89 -21.76 4.63
C LEU A 695 10.38 -21.66 4.85
N GLN A 696 9.77 -20.51 4.62
CA GLN A 696 8.34 -20.31 4.84
C GLN A 696 7.50 -21.13 3.82
N PRO A 697 7.73 -21.00 2.49
CA PRO A 697 7.22 -21.92 1.48
C PRO A 697 7.45 -23.40 1.77
N LEU A 698 8.66 -23.78 2.17
CA LEU A 698 9.06 -25.19 2.32
C LEU A 698 8.34 -25.92 3.47
N LYS A 699 7.78 -25.19 4.43
CA LYS A 699 6.91 -25.75 5.47
C LYS A 699 5.51 -26.10 4.98
N CYS A 700 5.15 -25.70 3.76
CA CYS A 700 3.80 -25.85 3.22
C CYS A 700 3.67 -27.15 2.44
N ARG A 701 2.60 -27.94 2.70
CA ARG A 701 2.32 -29.23 2.02
C ARG A 701 2.25 -29.16 0.48
N GLY A 702 2.07 -27.96 -0.09
CA GLY A 702 2.02 -27.76 -1.54
C GLY A 702 3.35 -27.38 -2.20
N ALA A 703 4.38 -27.05 -1.44
CA ALA A 703 5.69 -26.71 -1.98
C ALA A 703 6.41 -27.99 -2.41
N SER A 704 6.90 -28.02 -3.66
CA SER A 704 7.64 -29.15 -4.21
C SER A 704 9.11 -28.74 -4.37
N PRO A 705 9.97 -28.99 -3.38
CA PRO A 705 11.39 -28.63 -3.43
C PRO A 705 12.17 -29.32 -4.55
N ASP A 706 11.81 -30.56 -4.90
CA ASP A 706 12.48 -31.38 -5.94
C ASP A 706 12.03 -31.09 -7.36
N MET A 707 11.16 -30.09 -7.49
CA MET A 707 10.62 -29.64 -8.76
C MET A 707 11.74 -29.10 -9.64
N LYS A 708 11.74 -29.51 -10.91
CA LYS A 708 12.76 -29.11 -11.88
C LYS A 708 12.32 -27.94 -12.77
N ASN A 709 13.28 -27.07 -13.11
CA ASN A 709 13.14 -26.06 -14.17
C ASN A 709 13.44 -26.65 -15.56
N LYS A 710 13.44 -25.83 -16.63
CA LYS A 710 13.76 -26.32 -17.99
C LYS A 710 15.22 -26.78 -18.14
N ASP A 711 16.10 -26.24 -17.30
CA ASP A 711 17.50 -26.66 -17.16
C ASP A 711 17.68 -27.87 -16.23
N MET A 712 16.58 -28.53 -15.83
CA MET A 712 16.56 -29.69 -14.92
C MET A 712 17.15 -29.45 -13.52
N ASP A 713 17.38 -28.19 -13.15
CA ASP A 713 17.83 -27.79 -11.82
C ASP A 713 16.65 -27.79 -10.85
N THR A 714 16.91 -28.15 -9.58
CA THR A 714 15.97 -27.98 -8.47
C THR A 714 16.24 -26.67 -7.75
N ALA A 715 15.31 -26.23 -6.90
CA ALA A 715 15.56 -25.08 -6.03
C ALA A 715 16.80 -25.29 -5.15
N LEU A 716 17.03 -26.53 -4.71
CA LEU A 716 18.18 -26.88 -3.88
C LEU A 716 19.50 -26.88 -4.67
N SER A 717 19.52 -27.40 -5.91
CA SER A 717 20.73 -27.36 -6.73
C SER A 717 21.13 -25.92 -7.09
N LEU A 718 20.16 -25.07 -7.43
CA LEU A 718 20.39 -23.64 -7.69
C LEU A 718 20.86 -22.86 -6.46
N ALA A 719 20.34 -23.18 -5.28
CA ALA A 719 20.81 -22.57 -4.05
C ALA A 719 22.32 -22.82 -3.90
N VAL A 720 22.74 -24.09 -4.00
CA VAL A 720 24.12 -24.54 -3.79
C VAL A 720 25.08 -24.07 -4.89
N SER A 721 24.63 -23.99 -6.15
CA SER A 721 25.47 -23.60 -7.28
C SER A 721 25.57 -22.08 -7.50
N SER A 722 24.80 -21.27 -6.77
CA SER A 722 24.83 -19.81 -6.93
C SER A 722 26.07 -19.19 -6.28
N GLU A 723 26.67 -18.16 -6.90
CA GLU A 723 27.78 -17.38 -6.31
C GLU A 723 27.41 -16.77 -4.93
N TYR A 724 26.11 -16.63 -4.63
CA TYR A 724 25.60 -16.11 -3.35
C TYR A 724 25.69 -17.11 -2.20
N PHE A 725 25.80 -18.40 -2.49
CA PHE A 725 26.01 -19.46 -1.49
C PHE A 725 27.40 -19.36 -0.84
N LEU A 726 28.29 -18.47 -1.31
CA LEU A 726 29.63 -18.21 -0.78
C LEU A 726 29.66 -17.31 0.48
N ARG A 727 28.55 -16.69 0.91
CA ARG A 727 28.53 -15.77 2.08
C ARG A 727 28.45 -16.50 3.43
N PRO A 728 29.08 -15.98 4.51
CA PRO A 728 28.94 -16.54 5.87
C PRO A 728 27.50 -16.36 6.39
N GLY A 729 26.89 -17.43 6.92
CA GLY A 729 25.53 -17.44 7.47
C GLY A 729 24.51 -18.33 6.72
N VAL A 730 24.95 -19.04 5.69
CA VAL A 730 24.14 -20.01 4.94
C VAL A 730 24.29 -21.38 5.59
N ASP A 731 23.19 -21.97 6.05
CA ASP A 731 23.15 -23.34 6.58
C ASP A 731 22.46 -24.28 5.56
N PRO A 732 23.22 -25.14 4.85
CA PRO A 732 22.68 -26.14 3.92
C PRO A 732 21.74 -27.15 4.60
N ASP A 733 21.91 -27.39 5.90
CA ASP A 733 21.10 -28.35 6.66
C ASP A 733 19.63 -27.93 6.67
N LEU A 734 19.34 -26.63 6.66
CA LEU A 734 17.97 -26.09 6.72
C LEU A 734 17.10 -26.49 5.52
N LEU A 735 17.69 -26.68 4.33
CA LEU A 735 16.97 -27.12 3.13
C LEU A 735 16.80 -28.64 3.08
N LEU A 736 17.81 -29.38 3.56
CA LEU A 736 17.84 -30.84 3.56
C LEU A 736 16.81 -31.45 4.53
N HIS A 737 16.49 -30.74 5.62
CA HIS A 737 15.48 -31.16 6.59
C HIS A 737 14.04 -30.72 6.25
N SER A 738 13.81 -30.15 5.06
CA SER A 738 12.47 -29.72 4.65
C SER A 738 11.60 -30.91 4.18
N HIS A 739 10.31 -30.85 4.49
CA HIS A 739 9.40 -31.97 4.28
C HIS A 739 9.21 -32.25 2.77
N GLY A 740 9.62 -33.44 2.30
CA GLY A 740 9.43 -33.86 0.91
C GLY A 740 10.55 -33.48 -0.06
N THR A 741 11.76 -33.17 0.45
CA THR A 741 12.98 -32.98 -0.35
C THR A 741 13.72 -34.30 -0.53
N ASP A 742 13.97 -34.70 -1.77
CA ASP A 742 14.84 -35.80 -2.16
C ASP A 742 16.26 -35.27 -2.41
N ILE A 743 17.10 -35.42 -1.39
CA ILE A 743 18.50 -34.97 -1.38
C ILE A 743 19.38 -35.68 -2.43
N ASN A 744 18.88 -36.76 -3.02
CA ASN A 744 19.57 -37.55 -4.05
C ASN A 744 19.07 -37.23 -5.48
N LYS A 745 18.21 -36.22 -5.63
CA LYS A 745 17.76 -35.78 -6.96
C LYS A 745 18.93 -35.23 -7.77
N LYS A 746 19.03 -35.70 -9.01
CA LYS A 746 20.06 -35.28 -9.98
C LYS A 746 19.60 -34.06 -10.78
N ASP A 747 20.52 -33.17 -11.16
CA ASP A 747 20.29 -32.05 -12.08
C ASP A 747 20.38 -32.45 -13.57
N LYS A 748 20.60 -31.49 -14.51
CA LYS A 748 20.80 -31.78 -15.96
C LYS A 748 22.10 -32.48 -16.31
N HIS A 749 23.09 -32.44 -15.43
CA HIS A 749 24.38 -33.07 -15.63
C HIS A 749 24.47 -34.42 -14.92
N GLY A 750 23.36 -34.89 -14.33
CA GLY A 750 23.33 -36.08 -13.50
C GLY A 750 23.90 -35.83 -12.09
N GLN A 751 24.24 -34.59 -11.74
CA GLN A 751 24.88 -34.25 -10.49
C GLN A 751 23.84 -34.17 -9.37
N THR A 752 24.13 -34.78 -8.22
CA THR A 752 23.36 -34.59 -6.98
C THR A 752 23.75 -33.28 -6.31
N VAL A 753 22.92 -32.82 -5.38
CA VAL A 753 23.21 -31.66 -4.51
C VAL A 753 24.58 -31.78 -3.84
N VAL A 754 24.97 -33.00 -3.48
CA VAL A 754 26.26 -33.25 -2.84
C VAL A 754 27.41 -33.17 -3.83
N SER A 755 27.28 -33.65 -5.07
CA SER A 755 28.32 -33.37 -6.06
C SER A 755 28.50 -31.87 -6.32
N LEU A 756 27.43 -31.08 -6.32
CA LEU A 756 27.51 -29.63 -6.49
C LEU A 756 28.14 -28.94 -5.28
N ALA A 757 27.75 -29.32 -4.07
CA ALA A 757 28.31 -28.76 -2.83
C ALA A 757 29.81 -29.07 -2.68
N VAL A 758 30.19 -30.29 -3.05
CA VAL A 758 31.58 -30.76 -3.02
C VAL A 758 32.41 -30.13 -4.15
N ASP A 759 31.84 -29.93 -5.34
CA ASP A 759 32.48 -29.18 -6.44
C ASP A 759 32.81 -27.73 -6.04
N HIS A 760 32.06 -27.15 -5.09
CA HIS A 760 32.25 -25.78 -4.57
C HIS A 760 32.91 -25.73 -3.17
N GLY A 761 33.38 -26.86 -2.62
CA GLY A 761 34.22 -26.90 -1.42
C GLY A 761 33.51 -26.75 -0.07
N ARG A 762 32.26 -27.24 0.03
CA ARG A 762 31.46 -27.17 1.28
C ARG A 762 31.49 -28.47 2.11
N GLU A 763 31.45 -28.32 3.44
CA GLU A 763 31.25 -29.41 4.41
C GLU A 763 29.79 -29.92 4.37
N ARG A 764 29.58 -31.21 4.62
CA ARG A 764 28.33 -31.92 4.32
C ARG A 764 27.37 -31.99 5.52
N ALA A 765 26.07 -32.00 5.22
CA ALA A 765 24.99 -32.34 6.13
C ALA A 765 24.87 -33.86 6.38
N GLN A 766 24.58 -34.26 7.62
CA GLN A 766 24.48 -35.67 8.02
C GLN A 766 23.20 -36.40 7.56
N ASN A 767 23.40 -37.69 7.24
CA ASN A 767 22.44 -38.79 6.98
C ASN A 767 21.61 -38.74 5.67
N ASP A 768 21.41 -39.93 5.07
CA ASP A 768 20.60 -40.26 3.86
C ASP A 768 21.10 -39.82 2.46
N VAL A 769 22.26 -39.15 2.36
CA VAL A 769 22.83 -38.76 1.05
C VAL A 769 23.62 -39.92 0.39
N ASN A 770 23.38 -40.13 -0.91
CA ASN A 770 24.11 -41.03 -1.80
C ASN A 770 25.38 -40.37 -2.37
N VAL A 771 26.51 -40.61 -1.69
CA VAL A 771 27.86 -40.15 -2.08
C VAL A 771 28.41 -40.82 -3.32
N ASN A 772 27.82 -41.94 -3.73
CA ASN A 772 28.25 -42.74 -4.86
C ASN A 772 27.40 -42.47 -6.11
N ALA A 773 26.53 -41.45 -6.07
CA ALA A 773 25.71 -41.09 -7.21
C ALA A 773 26.58 -40.65 -8.39
N LEU A 774 26.44 -41.36 -9.51
CA LEU A 774 27.13 -41.05 -10.77
C LEU A 774 26.41 -39.97 -11.54
N ASP A 775 27.15 -38.95 -11.97
CA ASP A 775 26.68 -37.98 -12.95
C ASP A 775 26.71 -38.55 -14.39
N ASP A 776 26.32 -37.75 -15.38
CA ASP A 776 26.28 -38.16 -16.79
C ASP A 776 27.69 -38.38 -17.38
N ARG A 777 28.72 -37.83 -16.75
CA ARG A 777 30.15 -38.06 -17.04
C ARG A 777 30.73 -39.23 -16.24
N ARG A 778 29.87 -39.99 -15.54
CA ARG A 778 30.25 -41.07 -14.62
C ARG A 778 31.23 -40.62 -13.52
N GLN A 779 31.13 -39.38 -13.08
CA GLN A 779 31.83 -38.81 -11.94
C GLN A 779 30.98 -38.92 -10.67
N THR A 780 31.63 -39.15 -9.54
CA THR A 780 31.03 -39.07 -8.20
C THR A 780 31.33 -37.71 -7.56
N PRO A 781 30.57 -37.30 -6.51
CA PRO A 781 30.97 -36.20 -5.63
C PRO A 781 32.45 -36.25 -5.23
N LEU A 782 32.95 -37.45 -4.88
CA LEU A 782 34.36 -37.69 -4.55
C LEU A 782 35.32 -37.34 -5.72
N CYS A 783 34.93 -37.60 -6.97
CA CYS A 783 35.72 -37.21 -8.14
C CYS A 783 35.80 -35.68 -8.30
N TYR A 784 34.70 -34.95 -8.05
CA TYR A 784 34.68 -33.50 -8.05
C TYR A 784 35.52 -32.89 -6.91
N ALA A 785 35.46 -33.49 -5.73
CA ALA A 785 36.31 -33.13 -4.59
C ALA A 785 37.80 -33.25 -4.95
N ALA A 786 38.16 -34.37 -5.59
CA ALA A 786 39.51 -34.65 -6.06
C ALA A 786 39.93 -33.78 -7.26
N GLN A 787 38.99 -33.33 -8.11
CA GLN A 787 39.26 -32.42 -9.23
C GLN A 787 39.55 -30.99 -8.79
N ASN A 788 38.96 -30.55 -7.68
CA ASN A 788 39.08 -29.17 -7.19
C ASN A 788 39.95 -29.05 -5.92
N GLY A 789 40.36 -30.16 -5.30
CA GLY A 789 41.26 -30.17 -4.15
C GLY A 789 40.58 -29.98 -2.79
N HIS A 790 39.28 -30.29 -2.68
CA HIS A 790 38.49 -30.06 -1.48
C HIS A 790 38.63 -31.20 -0.45
N SER A 791 39.74 -31.20 0.29
CA SER A 791 40.14 -32.29 1.21
C SER A 791 39.17 -32.54 2.37
N SER A 792 38.54 -31.50 2.94
CA SER A 792 37.56 -31.64 4.03
C SER A 792 36.30 -32.41 3.64
N ALA A 793 35.84 -32.27 2.39
CA ALA A 793 34.68 -32.98 1.87
C ALA A 793 34.95 -34.49 1.70
N ILE A 794 36.20 -34.86 1.46
CA ILE A 794 36.65 -36.23 1.18
C ILE A 794 36.75 -37.08 2.45
N GLU A 795 37.22 -36.47 3.54
CA GLU A 795 37.34 -37.13 4.85
C GLU A 795 35.98 -37.63 5.37
N GLN A 796 34.90 -36.90 5.10
CA GLN A 796 33.53 -37.27 5.48
C GLN A 796 32.86 -38.28 4.52
N ASP A 797 33.11 -38.22 3.20
CA ASP A 797 32.52 -39.15 2.22
C ASP A 797 33.08 -40.57 2.36
N LEU A 798 34.38 -40.71 2.66
CA LEU A 798 35.05 -42.01 2.80
C LEU A 798 34.75 -42.70 4.14
N THR A 799 34.33 -41.96 5.18
CA THR A 799 34.02 -42.52 6.50
C THR A 799 32.58 -43.05 6.63
N VAL A 800 31.66 -42.65 5.74
CA VAL A 800 30.21 -42.96 5.86
C VAL A 800 29.79 -44.20 5.04
N THR A 801 30.54 -44.61 4.01
CA THR A 801 30.15 -45.75 3.15
C THR A 801 31.19 -46.86 3.13
N GLY A 802 30.91 -47.96 3.84
CA GLY A 802 31.60 -49.25 3.66
C GLY A 802 31.21 -50.00 2.38
N ASP A 803 30.64 -49.32 1.38
CA ASP A 803 30.05 -49.94 0.17
C ASP A 803 30.21 -49.02 -1.06
N THR A 804 31.40 -48.44 -1.24
CA THR A 804 31.73 -47.70 -2.48
C THR A 804 31.99 -48.69 -3.62
N ASP A 805 31.47 -48.40 -4.81
CA ASP A 805 31.93 -49.10 -6.02
C ASP A 805 33.44 -48.83 -6.15
N HIS A 806 34.25 -49.86 -5.88
CA HIS A 806 35.70 -49.77 -5.88
C HIS A 806 36.21 -49.14 -7.17
N GLN A 807 35.53 -49.24 -8.32
CA GLN A 807 35.95 -48.64 -9.57
C GLN A 807 36.04 -47.09 -9.56
N LEU A 808 35.27 -46.43 -8.69
CA LEU A 808 35.10 -44.97 -8.71
C LEU A 808 36.05 -44.24 -7.75
N SER A 809 36.36 -44.83 -6.58
CA SER A 809 37.41 -44.32 -5.67
C SER A 809 38.79 -44.29 -6.36
N ARG A 810 39.03 -45.27 -7.23
CA ARG A 810 40.22 -45.40 -8.07
C ARG A 810 40.38 -44.25 -9.07
N THR A 811 39.26 -43.77 -9.61
CA THR A 811 39.23 -42.64 -10.54
C THR A 811 39.50 -41.31 -9.81
N ALA A 812 38.92 -41.11 -8.63
CA ALA A 812 39.14 -39.92 -7.81
C ALA A 812 40.60 -39.79 -7.34
N LEU A 813 41.21 -40.86 -6.80
CA LEU A 813 42.62 -40.86 -6.37
C LEU A 813 43.56 -40.53 -7.53
N SER A 814 43.31 -41.11 -8.71
CA SER A 814 44.08 -40.86 -9.92
C SER A 814 43.98 -39.41 -10.40
N ILE A 815 42.79 -38.80 -10.29
CA ILE A 815 42.59 -37.39 -10.63
C ILE A 815 43.29 -36.46 -9.62
N ALA A 816 43.16 -36.69 -8.31
CA ALA A 816 43.86 -35.91 -7.29
C ALA A 816 45.39 -35.98 -7.47
N ALA A 817 45.90 -37.18 -7.77
CA ALA A 817 47.31 -37.40 -8.04
C ALA A 817 47.78 -36.73 -9.35
N LYS A 818 46.90 -36.59 -10.35
CA LYS A 818 47.19 -35.85 -11.59
C LYS A 818 47.24 -34.33 -11.35
N GLN A 819 46.32 -33.79 -10.56
CA GLN A 819 46.19 -32.35 -10.31
C GLN A 819 47.12 -31.81 -9.20
N GLY A 820 47.72 -32.69 -8.40
CA GLY A 820 48.69 -32.30 -7.37
C GLY A 820 48.09 -31.98 -6.00
N TYR A 821 46.86 -32.41 -5.72
CA TYR A 821 46.21 -32.17 -4.43
C TYR A 821 46.68 -33.15 -3.36
N GLY A 822 47.77 -32.79 -2.68
CA GLY A 822 48.43 -33.63 -1.68
C GLY A 822 47.55 -34.04 -0.52
N ASP A 823 46.72 -33.14 -0.01
CA ASP A 823 45.87 -33.41 1.15
C ASP A 823 44.82 -34.49 0.83
N VAL A 824 44.26 -34.47 -0.38
CA VAL A 824 43.30 -35.47 -0.88
C VAL A 824 43.96 -36.85 -1.04
N VAL A 825 45.18 -36.88 -1.59
CA VAL A 825 45.94 -38.12 -1.75
C VAL A 825 46.37 -38.67 -0.40
N GLY A 826 46.78 -37.81 0.54
CA GLY A 826 47.16 -38.18 1.90
C GLY A 826 46.00 -38.84 2.66
N LEU A 827 44.80 -38.28 2.57
CA LEU A 827 43.59 -38.88 3.15
C LEU A 827 43.31 -40.26 2.55
N SER A 828 43.38 -40.40 1.23
CA SER A 828 43.12 -41.69 0.54
C SER A 828 44.14 -42.78 0.89
N VAL A 829 45.41 -42.41 1.10
CA VAL A 829 46.48 -43.33 1.52
C VAL A 829 46.27 -43.82 2.96
N GLY A 830 45.64 -43.01 3.81
CA GLY A 830 45.35 -43.35 5.20
C GLY A 830 44.21 -44.34 5.40
N ILE A 831 43.45 -44.69 4.35
CA ILE A 831 42.27 -45.56 4.42
C ILE A 831 42.62 -46.97 3.91
N PRO A 832 42.62 -48.01 4.77
CA PRO A 832 43.04 -49.36 4.40
C PRO A 832 42.26 -49.98 3.23
N GLU A 833 40.99 -49.63 3.08
CA GLU A 833 40.05 -50.20 2.10
C GLU A 833 40.22 -49.61 0.68
N VAL A 834 40.97 -48.52 0.52
CA VAL A 834 41.17 -47.86 -0.78
C VAL A 834 42.31 -48.54 -1.55
N ASP A 835 42.00 -49.16 -2.69
CA ASP A 835 43.01 -49.73 -3.60
C ASP A 835 43.84 -48.62 -4.28
N ILE A 836 45.00 -48.33 -3.70
CA ILE A 836 45.94 -47.28 -4.14
C ILE A 836 46.65 -47.61 -5.46
N ASN A 837 46.60 -48.87 -5.91
CA ASN A 837 47.24 -49.36 -7.13
C ASN A 837 46.33 -49.45 -8.32
N ALA A 838 45.07 -49.10 -8.13
CA ALA A 838 44.12 -49.25 -9.17
C ALA A 838 44.40 -48.36 -10.38
N MET A 839 44.03 -48.91 -11.53
CA MET A 839 44.10 -48.21 -12.79
C MET A 839 42.78 -47.48 -13.07
N ASP A 840 42.88 -46.26 -13.60
CA ASP A 840 41.75 -45.49 -14.09
C ASP A 840 41.25 -46.00 -15.48
N TYR A 841 40.28 -45.31 -16.09
CA TYR A 841 39.80 -45.63 -17.45
C TYR A 841 40.87 -45.54 -18.54
N GLY A 842 41.95 -44.80 -18.28
CA GLY A 842 43.14 -44.74 -19.14
C GLY A 842 44.16 -45.85 -18.85
N LYS A 843 43.80 -46.84 -18.03
CA LYS A 843 44.68 -47.91 -17.53
C LYS A 843 45.96 -47.39 -16.85
N GLU A 844 45.89 -46.23 -16.18
CA GLU A 844 47.03 -45.64 -15.46
C GLU A 844 46.76 -45.61 -13.95
N THR A 845 47.79 -45.90 -13.16
CA THR A 845 47.74 -45.78 -11.70
C THR A 845 47.95 -44.33 -11.24
N ALA A 846 47.46 -44.00 -10.04
CA ALA A 846 47.67 -42.68 -9.44
C ALA A 846 49.17 -42.36 -9.31
N LEU A 847 50.00 -43.37 -8.99
CA LEU A 847 51.45 -43.26 -8.94
C LEU A 847 52.04 -42.92 -10.32
N ALA A 848 51.61 -43.60 -11.39
CA ALA A 848 52.05 -43.32 -12.75
C ALA A 848 51.72 -41.89 -13.19
N LYS A 849 50.53 -41.37 -12.84
CA LYS A 849 50.15 -39.98 -13.17
C LYS A 849 50.95 -38.95 -12.38
N ALA A 850 51.13 -39.16 -11.07
CA ALA A 850 51.94 -38.28 -10.23
C ALA A 850 53.40 -38.24 -10.71
N ALA A 851 53.94 -39.40 -11.06
CA ALA A 851 55.28 -39.60 -11.58
C ALA A 851 55.47 -38.89 -12.94
N ARG A 852 54.54 -39.09 -13.89
CA ARG A 852 54.54 -38.40 -15.19
C ARG A 852 54.44 -36.88 -15.07
N ASN A 853 53.62 -36.38 -14.14
CA ASN A 853 53.41 -34.93 -13.94
C ASN A 853 54.48 -34.29 -13.04
N GLY A 854 55.46 -35.05 -12.55
CA GLY A 854 56.55 -34.53 -11.72
C GLY A 854 56.14 -34.13 -10.30
N LEU A 855 55.05 -34.69 -9.77
CA LEU A 855 54.44 -34.29 -8.51
C LEU A 855 55.09 -35.02 -7.32
N LYS A 856 56.30 -34.59 -6.95
CA LYS A 856 57.15 -35.23 -5.92
C LYS A 856 56.43 -35.50 -4.59
N THR A 857 55.69 -34.53 -4.07
CA THR A 857 54.96 -34.66 -2.79
C THR A 857 53.88 -35.74 -2.85
N ILE A 858 53.19 -35.86 -3.98
CA ILE A 858 52.17 -36.90 -4.21
C ILE A 858 52.80 -38.28 -4.30
N VAL A 859 53.94 -38.38 -5.00
CA VAL A 859 54.69 -39.65 -5.07
C VAL A 859 55.14 -40.07 -3.67
N GLN A 860 55.65 -39.14 -2.84
CA GLN A 860 56.01 -39.46 -1.46
C GLN A 860 54.82 -39.98 -0.66
N LEU A 861 53.64 -39.33 -0.78
CA LEU A 861 52.43 -39.73 -0.08
C LEU A 861 51.97 -41.14 -0.50
N LEU A 862 51.92 -41.43 -1.80
CA LEU A 862 51.52 -42.75 -2.31
C LEU A 862 52.50 -43.85 -1.89
N LEU A 863 53.81 -43.54 -1.87
CA LEU A 863 54.84 -44.49 -1.44
C LEU A 863 54.81 -44.84 0.05
N ASN A 864 54.08 -44.07 0.87
CA ASN A 864 53.91 -44.37 2.30
C ASN A 864 52.93 -45.54 2.56
N ARG A 865 52.17 -46.00 1.56
CA ARG A 865 51.30 -47.19 1.66
C ARG A 865 52.11 -48.45 1.38
N GLN A 866 52.08 -49.42 2.30
CA GLN A 866 52.94 -50.61 2.23
C GLN A 866 52.68 -51.53 1.02
N ASP A 867 51.48 -51.51 0.45
CA ASP A 867 51.11 -52.35 -0.69
C ASP A 867 51.21 -51.62 -2.04
N ILE A 868 51.81 -50.43 -2.11
CA ILE A 868 52.02 -49.69 -3.37
C ILE A 868 52.88 -50.47 -4.37
N ASN A 869 52.34 -50.60 -5.60
CA ASN A 869 52.94 -51.28 -6.72
C ASN A 869 53.59 -50.27 -7.67
N THR A 870 54.90 -50.10 -7.48
CA THR A 870 55.75 -49.23 -8.30
C THR A 870 56.02 -49.80 -9.71
N GLY A 871 55.70 -51.07 -9.97
CA GLY A 871 55.91 -51.77 -11.24
C GLY A 871 54.68 -51.81 -12.17
N SER A 872 53.62 -51.06 -11.85
CA SER A 872 52.42 -51.00 -12.71
C SER A 872 52.73 -50.45 -14.11
N LEU A 873 52.19 -51.06 -15.16
CA LEU A 873 52.45 -50.65 -16.55
C LEU A 873 51.29 -49.81 -17.09
N ASP A 874 51.61 -48.71 -17.79
CA ASP A 874 50.63 -47.93 -18.55
C ASP A 874 50.24 -48.60 -19.89
N MET A 875 49.34 -47.96 -20.66
CA MET A 875 48.92 -48.46 -21.98
C MET A 875 50.03 -48.58 -23.03
N GLN A 876 51.21 -47.99 -22.76
CA GLN A 876 52.40 -48.08 -23.60
C GLN A 876 53.44 -49.06 -23.01
N GLY A 877 53.10 -49.79 -21.95
CA GLY A 877 53.98 -50.76 -21.31
C GLY A 877 55.08 -50.13 -20.45
N ARG A 878 54.89 -48.91 -19.95
CA ARG A 878 55.89 -48.16 -19.16
C ARG A 878 55.55 -48.18 -17.68
N THR A 879 56.56 -48.33 -16.83
CA THR A 879 56.45 -48.18 -15.38
C THR A 879 56.39 -46.70 -14.96
N PRO A 880 55.89 -46.37 -13.75
CA PRO A 880 56.05 -45.04 -13.15
C PRO A 880 57.49 -44.51 -13.21
N CYS A 881 58.49 -45.39 -13.12
CA CYS A 881 59.90 -45.00 -13.22
C CYS A 881 60.28 -44.59 -14.65
N ASP A 882 59.85 -45.35 -15.66
CA ASP A 882 60.06 -45.01 -17.07
C ASP A 882 59.43 -43.67 -17.44
N LEU A 883 58.23 -43.38 -16.88
CA LEU A 883 57.54 -42.11 -17.07
C LEU A 883 58.31 -40.92 -16.49
N VAL A 884 59.01 -41.12 -15.38
CA VAL A 884 59.82 -40.08 -14.72
C VAL A 884 61.13 -39.83 -15.46
N SER A 885 61.76 -40.90 -15.99
CA SER A 885 62.94 -40.78 -16.84
C SER A 885 62.64 -39.98 -18.12
N LEU A 886 61.44 -40.15 -18.69
CA LEU A 886 60.97 -39.35 -19.83
C LEU A 886 60.64 -37.89 -19.47
N ALA A 887 60.15 -37.65 -18.24
CA ALA A 887 59.85 -36.31 -17.74
C ALA A 887 61.08 -35.55 -17.18
N GLY A 888 62.24 -36.21 -17.05
CA GLY A 888 63.50 -35.62 -16.57
C GLY A 888 63.55 -35.32 -15.07
N ASN A 889 62.74 -35.99 -14.25
CA ASN A 889 62.59 -35.64 -12.82
C ASN A 889 63.39 -36.59 -11.90
N GLU A 890 64.72 -36.42 -11.86
CA GLU A 890 65.68 -37.29 -11.15
C GLU A 890 65.32 -37.53 -9.67
N SER A 891 64.74 -36.52 -9.00
CA SER A 891 64.35 -36.65 -7.59
C SER A 891 63.23 -37.67 -7.36
N ILE A 892 62.32 -37.85 -8.32
CA ILE A 892 61.22 -38.82 -8.21
C ILE A 892 61.70 -40.23 -8.59
N ALA A 893 62.63 -40.33 -9.54
CA ALA A 893 63.24 -41.60 -9.94
C ALA A 893 63.96 -42.25 -8.75
N ALA A 894 64.69 -41.46 -7.96
CA ALA A 894 65.34 -41.93 -6.73
C ALA A 894 64.33 -42.47 -5.70
N MET A 895 63.14 -41.85 -5.58
CA MET A 895 62.10 -42.29 -4.64
C MET A 895 61.46 -43.61 -5.07
N LEU A 896 61.22 -43.80 -6.37
CA LEU A 896 60.63 -45.03 -6.92
C LEU A 896 61.61 -46.22 -6.92
N HIS A 897 62.92 -45.95 -7.04
CA HIS A 897 63.97 -46.98 -6.94
C HIS A 897 64.26 -47.44 -5.49
N GLY A 898 63.90 -46.65 -4.48
CA GLY A 898 64.24 -46.92 -3.07
C GLY A 898 63.54 -48.11 -2.40
N LEU A 899 62.49 -48.69 -3.00
CA LEU A 899 61.67 -49.76 -2.38
C LEU A 899 62.04 -51.20 -2.78
N HIS A 900 63.15 -51.41 -3.48
CA HIS A 900 63.56 -52.76 -3.95
C HIS A 900 64.54 -53.50 -3.01
N LEU A 901 64.71 -53.07 -1.74
CA LEU A 901 65.78 -53.59 -0.86
C LEU A 901 65.38 -54.16 0.50
N GLU A 902 64.10 -54.25 0.88
CA GLU A 902 63.74 -54.91 2.14
C GLU A 902 62.64 -55.96 1.97
N THR A 903 63.06 -57.21 1.75
CA THR A 903 62.59 -58.43 2.45
C THR A 903 63.14 -59.67 1.75
N HIS A 904 64.36 -60.08 2.12
CA HIS A 904 64.81 -61.48 2.10
C HIS A 904 66.18 -61.58 2.76
N VAL A 905 66.25 -61.91 4.05
CA VAL A 905 67.20 -62.90 4.63
C VAL A 905 66.57 -63.47 5.92
N GLU A 906 66.61 -64.79 6.05
CA GLU A 906 66.22 -65.60 7.21
C GLU A 906 67.18 -65.47 8.41
N VAL A 907 66.62 -65.75 9.61
CA VAL A 907 67.20 -65.90 10.98
C VAL A 907 67.50 -64.62 11.74
#